data_AF-A0A0D6KJC6-F1
#
_entry.id   AF-A0A0D6KJC6-F1
#
_cell.length_a   1.000
_cell.length_b   1.000
_cell.length_c   1.000
_cell.angle_alpha   90.00
_cell.angle_beta   90.00
_cell.angle_gamma   90.00
#
_symmetry.space_group_name_H-M   'P 1'
#
loop_
_entity.id
_entity.type
_entity.pdbx_description
1 polymer ?
#
loop_
_entity_poly.entity_id
_entity_poly.type
_entity_poly.pdbx_seq_one_letter_code
_entity_poly.pdbx_strand_id
1 'polypeptide(L)'
;MALKLNHFDTKTKQDILSEQKLTNSLAEYLFPNTKFSIGIAYPDATITEDLDEYNGMTLQFSSGHRMFFADNPNIRDLLYPNPSDAAAYPLPFTPCLAFHELKNVRILVIDDVTGENGGVIAVDDARKLVGDCKGLIDGNFAVSNNITSRAFQFRLGIKPQAESPVMRIAKGTLAPAQLDKLGESFFRMGGSVRDATLRFKFGYDMVLATSSFKGRKGEDAIKPGEYILSIGLGVKSLALYREHSLGTQVLINYSQAVKQEILPKIKQQAEKLALDQKHPIKLAQRYIKTYERRKSILAKKQEVEPQIQEDIEQFSIFDNLDSGGESEDTQDNDRFATQQKDLLLYSLLKADLSGFKQIIEHPKIIAELQEFARKEWVEIATGRSIKFTSGLAQPSLQLNKDEISIPFLNEGEEVIVTRSPLINSNGVITLKNKHLPEMVDGCVYIHPQTAMENMQCDFDGDLLAFASSREFPALAAEVKEKNLQENRYPDIVKKAKVPYQGTFQEIAVSAMENKIGIIANEIQKNIALQCEIIALPKSDKFNYLQTVSAHCCSIVKRYKQGKLQIPDKILQQIYPIASLINKNIDNSQIEQNLQLLKKLLKDCVAELGNELQVAADGPKSALRPDDSIIRYCQAITSYKEVQWLADKKNKEVFTLRVMKTNGYSPIDLMIQQTNDIFEQNQLVARPIEQFRKLYYGVDFYDKQRQQAQQIKGEYNSQVRKRIELEDRQKIEHGPYLVITSPTTAKQLEVTNLIKFPAAKNIDFWKSSELTIKIGERNPTEKIPHTLFAQAKFITSDGQEVDIAIGTISMKSIKEHDLKPGMSIKQGKVEFHFGISDGMIDALKQQTREYVESIKQETPSAERLQLAAAIHDISHTESSQNYSGIKRAGVAFAIFSDEVIGQLQHLQFTQMRVIGTQFNEYALQNFQGERLPIKFEDSVHPRDPTRTSSWVIVEGKKLGTLDARSPHLLAGCEAIAAITSAPSTSFIVTSLKNPDHKLQIDSVNQYAFATHQWLGEQVNITLDVRQTQERKAPTVFAYIGNQILGVVNKQSVNFLQGRLAAVNRQLQGFSFVGMLNNAPASYADIVIDSSSVKFPEIPVGEHENNSAVATVVFFSASIDSQLQAKTEQVLCNMLKRAVDRAVERGYDTVSFVDVSLHSDKSSQNLKTIEMLATERKNIKVEFKGTASLEDAIALLTQPDDIVVGIRSPKTIGIIDFASSHRKAIAAYIPETGKFERRNLPSIQPNMVAANNDIERDGSY
;
A
#
# COMPACT_ATOMS: atom_id res chain seq x y z
N MET A 1 -19.67 14.00 -21.64
CA MET A 1 -20.95 13.27 -21.59
C MET A 1 -20.61 11.79 -21.35
N ALA A 2 -20.79 11.24 -20.14
CA ALA A 2 -20.21 9.93 -19.83
C ALA A 2 -20.80 8.76 -20.66
N LEU A 3 -19.95 7.88 -21.17
CA LEU A 3 -20.34 6.65 -21.86
C LEU A 3 -20.80 5.60 -20.85
N LYS A 4 -21.96 4.99 -21.08
CA LYS A 4 -22.53 3.93 -20.25
C LYS A 4 -22.26 2.57 -20.89
N LEU A 5 -21.69 1.64 -20.12
CA LEU A 5 -21.30 0.29 -20.56
C LEU A 5 -22.04 -0.73 -19.70
N ASN A 6 -23.05 -1.40 -20.28
CA ASN A 6 -23.79 -2.47 -19.60
C ASN A 6 -22.98 -3.77 -19.65
N HIS A 7 -22.91 -4.51 -18.54
CA HIS A 7 -22.20 -5.79 -18.50
C HIS A 7 -23.17 -6.96 -18.66
N PHE A 8 -22.75 -7.98 -19.40
CA PHE A 8 -23.47 -9.23 -19.55
C PHE A 8 -22.52 -10.44 -19.54
N ASP A 9 -23.06 -11.62 -19.28
CA ASP A 9 -22.32 -12.88 -19.24
C ASP A 9 -22.31 -13.53 -20.63
N THR A 10 -21.14 -13.82 -21.21
CA THR A 10 -21.10 -14.35 -22.59
C THR A 10 -21.68 -15.76 -22.70
N LYS A 11 -21.66 -16.54 -21.62
CA LYS A 11 -22.17 -17.92 -21.61
C LYS A 11 -23.69 -17.97 -21.50
N THR A 12 -24.25 -17.23 -20.54
CA THR A 12 -25.70 -17.24 -20.31
C THR A 12 -26.45 -16.23 -21.18
N LYS A 13 -25.73 -15.27 -21.79
CA LYS A 13 -26.28 -14.11 -22.52
C LYS A 13 -27.26 -13.30 -21.66
N GLN A 14 -27.05 -13.26 -20.33
CA GLN A 14 -27.86 -12.49 -19.39
C GLN A 14 -27.13 -11.21 -18.96
N ASP A 15 -27.89 -10.12 -18.81
CA ASP A 15 -27.40 -8.88 -18.20
C ASP A 15 -26.99 -9.12 -16.74
N ILE A 16 -25.79 -8.68 -16.38
CA ILE A 16 -25.23 -8.81 -15.02
C ILE A 16 -25.78 -7.71 -14.08
N LEU A 17 -26.65 -6.84 -14.59
CA LEU A 17 -27.27 -5.72 -13.86
C LEU A 17 -26.25 -4.74 -13.25
N SER A 18 -25.05 -4.67 -13.83
CA SER A 18 -24.02 -3.68 -13.52
C SER A 18 -23.80 -2.74 -14.71
N GLU A 19 -23.79 -1.44 -14.42
CA GLU A 19 -23.49 -0.40 -15.39
C GLU A 19 -22.15 0.24 -15.02
N GLN A 20 -21.21 0.25 -15.96
CA GLN A 20 -19.94 0.97 -15.82
C GLN A 20 -20.03 2.32 -16.54
N LYS A 21 -19.77 3.40 -15.80
CA LYS A 21 -19.65 4.74 -16.37
C LYS A 21 -18.19 4.98 -16.77
N LEU A 22 -17.95 5.20 -18.06
CA LEU A 22 -16.65 5.58 -18.60
C LEU A 22 -16.66 7.07 -18.98
N THR A 23 -15.68 7.82 -18.47
CA THR A 23 -15.51 9.25 -18.75
C THR A 23 -14.11 9.50 -19.30
N ASN A 24 -13.93 10.61 -20.00
CA ASN A 24 -12.63 11.04 -20.52
C ASN A 24 -11.97 9.96 -21.38
N SER A 25 -12.72 9.41 -22.34
CA SER A 25 -12.27 8.29 -23.17
C SER A 25 -12.37 8.61 -24.66
N LEU A 26 -11.55 7.92 -25.45
CA LEU A 26 -11.62 8.06 -26.90
C LEU A 26 -12.90 7.48 -27.49
N ALA A 27 -13.51 6.46 -26.86
CA ALA A 27 -14.80 5.93 -27.28
C ALA A 27 -15.91 6.99 -27.18
N GLU A 28 -15.94 7.75 -26.08
CA GLU A 28 -16.86 8.90 -25.90
C GLU A 28 -16.68 9.94 -27.01
N TYR A 29 -15.43 10.30 -27.33
CA TYR A 29 -15.13 11.30 -28.34
C TYR A 29 -15.43 10.82 -29.77
N LEU A 30 -14.97 9.63 -30.14
CA LEU A 30 -15.05 9.10 -31.51
C LEU A 30 -16.43 8.56 -31.87
N PHE A 31 -17.15 8.00 -30.88
CA PHE A 31 -18.43 7.32 -31.08
C PHE A 31 -19.52 7.79 -30.11
N PRO A 32 -19.83 9.09 -30.05
CA PRO A 32 -20.75 9.65 -29.04
C PRO A 32 -22.19 9.11 -29.13
N ASN A 33 -22.58 8.56 -30.28
CA ASN A 33 -23.94 8.07 -30.56
C ASN A 33 -24.03 6.53 -30.58
N THR A 34 -22.95 5.82 -30.25
CA THR A 34 -22.91 4.35 -30.28
C THR A 34 -23.16 3.80 -28.89
N LYS A 35 -24.04 2.81 -28.78
CA LYS A 35 -24.25 2.09 -27.53
C LYS A 35 -23.28 0.93 -27.45
N PHE A 36 -22.72 0.73 -26.25
CA PHE A 36 -21.75 -0.31 -25.99
C PHE A 36 -22.17 -1.17 -24.80
N SER A 37 -21.81 -2.45 -24.87
CA SER A 37 -21.94 -3.42 -23.78
C SER A 37 -20.64 -4.22 -23.64
N ILE A 38 -20.39 -4.77 -22.45
CA ILE A 38 -19.23 -5.58 -22.14
C ILE A 38 -19.70 -7.01 -21.80
N GLY A 39 -19.31 -7.96 -22.64
CA GLY A 39 -19.41 -9.38 -22.35
C GLY A 39 -18.22 -9.83 -21.50
N ILE A 40 -18.48 -10.56 -20.42
CA ILE A 40 -17.45 -11.23 -19.61
C ILE A 40 -17.19 -12.63 -20.17
N ALA A 41 -15.99 -12.83 -20.70
CA ALA A 41 -15.51 -14.11 -21.21
C ALA A 41 -14.67 -14.86 -20.16
N TYR A 42 -14.61 -16.18 -20.30
CA TYR A 42 -13.93 -17.10 -19.40
C TYR A 42 -12.82 -17.85 -20.15
N PRO A 43 -11.53 -17.56 -19.89
CA PRO A 43 -10.40 -18.11 -20.65
C PRO A 43 -10.43 -19.62 -20.89
N ASP A 44 -10.86 -20.39 -19.88
CA ASP A 44 -10.87 -21.85 -19.94
C ASP A 44 -12.13 -22.44 -20.60
N ALA A 45 -13.18 -21.63 -20.80
CA ALA A 45 -14.51 -22.12 -21.14
C ALA A 45 -15.16 -21.46 -22.36
N THR A 46 -14.90 -20.18 -22.62
CA THR A 46 -15.50 -19.42 -23.73
C THR A 46 -15.07 -19.97 -25.08
N ILE A 47 -16.05 -20.18 -25.96
CA ILE A 47 -15.89 -20.59 -27.36
C ILE A 47 -16.35 -19.45 -28.29
N THR A 48 -16.11 -19.59 -29.59
CA THR A 48 -16.40 -18.56 -30.59
C THR A 48 -17.87 -18.13 -30.59
N GLU A 49 -18.78 -19.10 -30.51
CA GLU A 49 -20.23 -18.92 -30.56
C GLU A 49 -20.77 -18.14 -29.34
N ASP A 50 -20.08 -18.19 -28.19
CA ASP A 50 -20.45 -17.38 -27.03
C ASP A 50 -20.25 -15.87 -27.30
N LEU A 51 -19.49 -15.51 -28.33
CA LEU A 51 -19.21 -14.14 -28.74
C LEU A 51 -20.10 -13.67 -29.90
N ASP A 52 -21.09 -14.46 -30.27
CA ASP A 52 -22.13 -14.08 -31.24
C ASP A 52 -22.98 -12.90 -30.74
N GLU A 53 -23.79 -12.35 -31.65
CA GLU A 53 -24.63 -11.18 -31.43
C GLU A 53 -25.42 -11.25 -30.10
N TYR A 54 -25.46 -10.13 -29.41
CA TYR A 54 -26.16 -9.96 -28.15
C TYR A 54 -27.04 -8.71 -28.23
N ASN A 55 -28.36 -8.86 -28.12
CA ASN A 55 -29.34 -7.76 -28.14
C ASN A 55 -29.14 -6.78 -29.32
N GLY A 56 -28.89 -7.28 -30.54
CA GLY A 56 -28.63 -6.46 -31.73
C GLY A 56 -27.25 -5.81 -31.76
N MET A 57 -26.35 -6.15 -30.82
CA MET A 57 -24.97 -5.68 -30.76
C MET A 57 -24.00 -6.80 -31.15
N THR A 58 -22.94 -6.45 -31.86
CA THR A 58 -21.90 -7.40 -32.30
C THR A 58 -20.56 -7.10 -31.65
N LEU A 59 -19.68 -8.09 -31.54
CA LEU A 59 -18.35 -7.92 -30.95
C LEU A 59 -17.47 -7.02 -31.84
N GLN A 60 -16.95 -5.94 -31.26
CA GLN A 60 -16.15 -4.94 -31.99
C GLN A 60 -14.72 -4.81 -31.45
N PHE A 61 -14.50 -4.98 -30.14
CA PHE A 61 -13.16 -4.93 -29.54
C PHE A 61 -13.02 -5.99 -28.44
N SER A 62 -11.80 -6.36 -28.07
CA SER A 62 -11.54 -7.27 -26.96
C SER A 62 -10.32 -6.86 -26.14
N SER A 63 -10.34 -7.20 -24.85
CA SER A 63 -9.25 -6.91 -23.89
C SER A 63 -9.23 -7.97 -22.80
N GLY A 64 -8.46 -9.05 -23.00
CA GLY A 64 -8.43 -10.18 -22.07
C GLY A 64 -9.83 -10.80 -21.95
N HIS A 65 -10.38 -10.82 -20.74
CA HIS A 65 -11.72 -11.35 -20.46
C HIS A 65 -12.87 -10.37 -20.82
N ARG A 66 -12.58 -9.12 -21.21
CA ARG A 66 -13.59 -8.11 -21.54
C ARG A 66 -13.83 -8.04 -23.05
N MET A 67 -15.07 -8.27 -23.47
CA MET A 67 -15.49 -8.31 -24.87
C MET A 67 -16.44 -7.14 -25.13
N PHE A 68 -16.06 -6.17 -25.97
CA PHE A 68 -16.83 -4.95 -26.20
C PHE A 68 -17.75 -5.11 -27.41
N PHE A 69 -19.05 -5.12 -27.14
CA PHE A 69 -20.10 -5.19 -28.13
C PHE A 69 -20.64 -3.79 -28.43
N ALA A 70 -21.08 -3.56 -29.67
CA ALA A 70 -21.73 -2.32 -30.05
C ALA A 70 -22.90 -2.51 -31.01
N ASP A 71 -23.86 -1.59 -30.95
CA ASP A 71 -25.04 -1.54 -31.83
C ASP A 71 -24.72 -1.16 -33.28
N ASN A 72 -23.58 -0.49 -33.51
CA ASN A 72 -23.05 -0.26 -34.85
C ASN A 72 -21.99 -1.34 -35.17
N PRO A 73 -22.24 -2.25 -36.13
CA PRO A 73 -21.36 -3.39 -36.40
C PRO A 73 -20.06 -3.03 -37.14
N ASN A 74 -19.89 -1.77 -37.56
CA ASN A 74 -18.77 -1.34 -38.39
C ASN A 74 -17.74 -0.49 -37.64
N ILE A 75 -17.96 -0.17 -36.36
CA ILE A 75 -17.09 0.78 -35.63
C ILE A 75 -15.65 0.29 -35.49
N ARG A 76 -15.45 -1.04 -35.40
CA ARG A 76 -14.11 -1.64 -35.41
C ARG A 76 -13.42 -1.29 -36.71
N ASP A 77 -14.04 -1.56 -37.85
CA ASP A 77 -13.42 -1.40 -39.18
C ASP A 77 -13.16 0.07 -39.52
N LEU A 78 -13.94 0.99 -38.95
CA LEU A 78 -13.68 2.43 -39.04
C LEU A 78 -12.34 2.82 -38.39
N LEU A 79 -11.93 2.16 -37.31
CA LEU A 79 -10.67 2.43 -36.60
C LEU A 79 -9.53 1.49 -36.99
N TYR A 80 -9.82 0.21 -37.04
CA TYR A 80 -8.90 -0.91 -37.16
C TYR A 80 -9.36 -1.82 -38.33
N PRO A 81 -8.90 -1.53 -39.56
CA PRO A 81 -9.24 -2.38 -40.71
C PRO A 81 -8.76 -3.83 -40.54
N ASN A 82 -7.70 -4.05 -39.76
CA ASN A 82 -7.24 -5.38 -39.39
C ASN A 82 -7.88 -5.79 -38.04
N PRO A 83 -8.68 -6.87 -37.99
CA PRO A 83 -9.37 -7.29 -36.77
C PRO A 83 -8.44 -7.54 -35.57
N SER A 84 -7.21 -8.02 -35.80
CA SER A 84 -6.26 -8.27 -34.71
C SER A 84 -5.85 -7.02 -33.95
N ASP A 85 -5.88 -5.84 -34.58
CA ASP A 85 -5.57 -4.58 -33.90
C ASP A 85 -6.65 -4.21 -32.87
N ALA A 86 -7.88 -4.69 -33.04
CA ALA A 86 -8.97 -4.48 -32.08
C ALA A 86 -8.88 -5.36 -30.82
N ALA A 87 -8.10 -6.44 -30.87
CA ALA A 87 -7.70 -7.24 -29.71
C ALA A 87 -6.40 -6.72 -29.07
N ALA A 88 -5.47 -6.22 -29.89
CA ALA A 88 -4.20 -5.66 -29.43
C ALA A 88 -4.34 -4.28 -28.76
N TYR A 89 -5.30 -3.47 -29.22
CA TYR A 89 -5.41 -2.05 -28.89
C TYR A 89 -6.85 -1.66 -28.49
N PRO A 90 -7.33 -2.05 -27.30
CA PRO A 90 -8.60 -1.59 -26.73
C PRO A 90 -8.54 -0.11 -26.25
N LEU A 91 -7.73 0.72 -26.91
CA LEU A 91 -7.46 2.12 -26.60
C LEU A 91 -8.71 3.01 -26.52
N PRO A 92 -9.78 2.80 -27.32
CA PRO A 92 -11.00 3.60 -27.19
C PRO A 92 -11.57 3.62 -25.77
N PHE A 93 -11.46 2.51 -25.04
CA PHE A 93 -12.07 2.32 -23.73
C PHE A 93 -11.12 2.63 -22.55
N THR A 94 -9.93 3.18 -22.82
CA THR A 94 -8.99 3.57 -21.77
C THR A 94 -9.42 4.92 -21.18
N PRO A 95 -9.75 5.00 -19.87
CA PRO A 95 -10.05 6.28 -19.23
C PRO A 95 -8.78 7.14 -19.12
N CYS A 96 -8.95 8.46 -19.22
CA CYS A 96 -7.90 9.46 -19.07
C CYS A 96 -8.19 10.38 -17.88
N LEU A 97 -7.14 10.94 -17.27
CA LEU A 97 -7.23 11.96 -16.22
C LEU A 97 -8.02 13.17 -16.69
N ALA A 98 -7.65 13.68 -17.87
CA ALA A 98 -8.31 14.79 -18.54
C ALA A 98 -8.47 14.48 -20.02
N PHE A 99 -9.44 15.14 -20.66
CA PHE A 99 -9.72 14.99 -22.08
C PHE A 99 -9.97 16.36 -22.72
N HIS A 100 -9.26 16.64 -23.81
CA HIS A 100 -9.26 17.94 -24.48
C HIS A 100 -9.66 17.77 -25.94
N GLU A 101 -10.75 18.41 -26.36
CA GLU A 101 -11.10 18.54 -27.78
C GLU A 101 -10.44 19.79 -28.35
N LEU A 102 -9.45 19.59 -29.22
CA LEU A 102 -8.60 20.64 -29.77
C LEU A 102 -8.89 20.80 -31.27
N LYS A 103 -8.96 22.05 -31.74
CA LYS A 103 -9.24 22.39 -33.15
C LYS A 103 -8.05 23.10 -33.77
N ASN A 104 -7.86 22.89 -35.07
CA ASN A 104 -6.81 23.53 -35.87
C ASN A 104 -5.41 23.36 -35.26
N VAL A 105 -5.12 22.17 -34.72
CA VAL A 105 -3.83 21.84 -34.11
C VAL A 105 -2.83 21.60 -35.23
N ARG A 106 -1.73 22.36 -35.24
CA ARG A 106 -0.66 22.18 -36.24
C ARG A 106 0.30 21.08 -35.75
N ILE A 107 0.31 19.96 -36.44
CA ILE A 107 1.05 18.75 -36.06
C ILE A 107 2.10 18.43 -37.12
N LEU A 108 3.35 18.25 -36.69
CA LEU A 108 4.40 17.65 -37.52
C LEU A 108 4.48 16.16 -37.21
N VAL A 109 4.27 15.31 -38.22
CA VAL A 109 4.44 13.86 -38.11
C VAL A 109 5.79 13.47 -38.66
N ILE A 110 6.59 12.76 -37.86
CA ILE A 110 7.95 12.35 -38.18
C ILE A 110 8.04 10.83 -38.14
N ASP A 111 8.69 10.22 -39.12
CA ASP A 111 9.11 8.82 -39.02
C ASP A 111 10.27 8.70 -38.02
N ASP A 112 10.05 8.04 -36.89
CA ASP A 112 11.05 7.94 -35.82
C ASP A 112 12.26 7.05 -36.16
N VAL A 113 12.16 6.24 -37.22
CA VAL A 113 13.27 5.41 -37.72
C VAL A 113 14.10 6.19 -38.73
N THR A 114 13.45 6.75 -39.75
CA THR A 114 14.14 7.38 -40.89
C THR A 114 14.38 8.87 -40.70
N GLY A 115 13.55 9.57 -39.92
CA GLY A 115 13.54 11.03 -39.79
C GLY A 115 12.76 11.77 -40.87
N GLU A 116 12.12 11.05 -41.80
CA GLU A 116 11.28 11.66 -42.82
C GLU A 116 10.18 12.49 -42.16
N ASN A 117 9.95 13.70 -42.67
CA ASN A 117 9.03 14.68 -42.07
C ASN A 117 8.37 15.60 -43.11
N GLY A 118 8.34 15.19 -44.38
CA GLY A 118 7.84 16.01 -45.49
C GLY A 118 8.80 17.12 -45.95
N GLY A 119 10.06 17.11 -45.52
CA GLY A 119 11.09 18.08 -45.94
C GLY A 119 11.05 19.40 -45.17
N VAL A 120 10.40 19.43 -44.01
CA VAL A 120 10.25 20.61 -43.15
C VAL A 120 11.56 20.96 -42.46
N ILE A 121 12.25 19.96 -41.91
CA ILE A 121 13.56 20.11 -41.25
C ILE A 121 14.50 18.98 -41.68
N ALA A 122 15.80 19.14 -41.42
CA ALA A 122 16.79 18.10 -41.69
C ALA A 122 16.43 16.80 -40.97
N VAL A 123 16.57 15.68 -41.69
CA VAL A 123 16.19 14.34 -41.25
C VAL A 123 16.85 13.96 -39.92
N ASP A 124 18.14 14.26 -39.76
CA ASP A 124 18.86 13.96 -38.52
C ASP A 124 18.38 14.79 -37.31
N ASP A 125 17.91 16.00 -37.54
CA ASP A 125 17.35 16.84 -36.49
C ASP A 125 15.94 16.40 -36.13
N ALA A 126 15.15 16.00 -37.13
CA ALA A 126 13.82 15.42 -36.94
C ALA A 126 13.84 14.18 -36.05
N ARG A 127 14.82 13.28 -36.27
CA ARG A 127 15.01 12.06 -35.46
C ARG A 127 15.29 12.34 -33.99
N LYS A 128 15.86 13.49 -33.65
CA LYS A 128 16.12 13.87 -32.25
C LYS A 128 14.84 14.33 -31.53
N LEU A 129 13.81 14.73 -32.27
CA LEU A 129 12.55 15.24 -31.70
C LEU A 129 11.57 14.13 -31.34
N VAL A 130 11.72 12.92 -31.89
CA VAL A 130 10.82 11.78 -31.69
C VAL A 130 11.58 10.52 -31.30
N GLY A 131 10.84 9.45 -31.00
CA GLY A 131 11.32 8.08 -30.83
C GLY A 131 10.13 7.14 -30.88
N ASP A 132 10.32 5.83 -30.63
CA ASP A 132 9.22 4.85 -30.67
C ASP A 132 8.09 5.27 -29.72
N CYS A 133 6.98 5.74 -30.30
CA CYS A 133 5.81 6.31 -29.62
C CYS A 133 6.06 7.58 -28.78
N LYS A 134 7.20 8.26 -28.91
CA LYS A 134 7.48 9.53 -28.22
C LYS A 134 7.21 10.73 -29.13
N GLY A 135 6.54 11.74 -28.60
CA GLY A 135 6.28 13.03 -29.24
C GLY A 135 6.56 14.23 -28.33
N LEU A 136 6.28 15.42 -28.84
CA LEU A 136 6.43 16.70 -28.16
C LEU A 136 5.14 17.53 -28.26
N ILE A 137 4.89 18.37 -27.26
CA ILE A 137 3.81 19.37 -27.27
C ILE A 137 4.40 20.74 -26.94
N ASP A 138 3.92 21.79 -27.61
CA ASP A 138 4.39 23.14 -27.35
C ASP A 138 3.93 23.62 -25.96
N GLY A 139 4.86 24.09 -25.13
CA GLY A 139 4.56 24.47 -23.74
C GLY A 139 3.48 25.56 -23.62
N ASN A 140 3.56 26.59 -24.46
CA ASN A 140 2.57 27.69 -24.47
C ASN A 140 1.20 27.22 -24.96
N PHE A 141 1.17 26.36 -25.98
CA PHE A 141 -0.05 25.72 -26.44
C PHE A 141 -0.70 24.86 -25.36
N ALA A 142 0.09 24.05 -24.64
CA ALA A 142 -0.41 23.21 -23.56
C ALA A 142 -1.09 24.06 -22.47
N VAL A 143 -0.39 25.07 -21.96
CA VAL A 143 -0.92 25.99 -20.93
C VAL A 143 -2.19 26.70 -21.42
N SER A 144 -2.20 27.21 -22.66
CA SER A 144 -3.34 27.94 -23.22
C SER A 144 -4.60 27.08 -23.41
N ASN A 145 -4.47 25.74 -23.40
CA ASN A 145 -5.58 24.81 -23.54
C ASN A 145 -5.84 24.02 -22.23
N ASN A 146 -5.31 24.50 -21.10
CA ASN A 146 -5.41 23.85 -19.78
C ASN A 146 -4.87 22.40 -19.77
N ILE A 147 -3.84 22.14 -20.57
CA ILE A 147 -3.11 20.87 -20.59
C ILE A 147 -1.90 21.01 -19.68
N THR A 148 -1.57 19.95 -18.95
CA THR A 148 -0.42 19.89 -18.05
C THR A 148 0.90 20.27 -18.73
N SER A 149 1.76 20.98 -18.01
CA SER A 149 3.13 21.34 -18.39
C SER A 149 4.17 20.29 -17.98
N ARG A 150 3.73 19.09 -17.58
CA ARG A 150 4.61 17.92 -17.35
C ARG A 150 4.56 17.00 -18.56
N ALA A 151 5.53 16.12 -18.70
CA ALA A 151 5.41 15.02 -19.66
C ALA A 151 4.27 14.07 -19.25
N PHE A 152 3.57 13.48 -20.21
CA PHE A 152 2.44 12.60 -19.93
C PHE A 152 2.27 11.50 -20.97
N GLN A 153 1.66 10.38 -20.56
CA GLN A 153 1.17 9.37 -21.48
C GLN A 153 -0.15 9.85 -22.09
N PHE A 154 -0.31 9.75 -23.41
CA PHE A 154 -1.50 10.25 -24.10
C PHE A 154 -2.30 9.17 -24.83
N ARG A 155 -3.56 9.49 -25.09
CA ARG A 155 -4.45 8.81 -26.04
C ARG A 155 -5.02 9.86 -26.97
N LEU A 156 -4.88 9.71 -28.28
CA LEU A 156 -5.32 10.70 -29.26
C LEU A 156 -6.25 10.07 -30.29
N GLY A 157 -7.37 10.73 -30.57
CA GLY A 157 -8.34 10.32 -31.60
C GLY A 157 -8.54 11.40 -32.65
N ILE A 158 -8.68 10.99 -33.91
CA ILE A 158 -8.91 11.86 -35.05
C ILE A 158 -10.18 11.40 -35.76
N LYS A 159 -11.15 12.31 -35.90
CA LYS A 159 -12.35 12.08 -36.72
C LYS A 159 -12.03 12.33 -38.20
N PRO A 160 -12.74 11.68 -39.15
CA PRO A 160 -12.61 11.98 -40.58
C PRO A 160 -12.72 13.48 -40.88
N GLN A 161 -11.73 14.03 -41.59
CA GLN A 161 -11.63 15.43 -42.00
C GLN A 161 -10.76 15.55 -43.26
N ALA A 162 -10.66 16.74 -43.86
CA ALA A 162 -9.98 16.94 -45.15
C ALA A 162 -8.54 16.39 -45.20
N GLU A 163 -7.74 16.65 -44.16
CA GLU A 163 -6.35 16.21 -44.09
C GLU A 163 -6.16 14.80 -43.48
N SER A 164 -7.25 14.20 -42.97
CA SER A 164 -7.28 12.80 -42.51
C SER A 164 -8.65 12.21 -42.83
N PRO A 165 -8.87 11.65 -44.03
CA PRO A 165 -10.19 11.24 -44.51
C PRO A 165 -10.76 10.02 -43.75
N VAL A 166 -9.95 9.37 -42.92
CA VAL A 166 -10.29 8.20 -42.13
C VAL A 166 -10.16 8.50 -40.64
N MET A 167 -10.86 7.73 -39.82
CA MET A 167 -10.69 7.77 -38.37
C MET A 167 -9.32 7.19 -37.99
N ARG A 168 -8.62 7.84 -37.05
CA ARG A 168 -7.30 7.40 -36.58
C ARG A 168 -7.21 7.49 -35.06
N ILE A 169 -6.33 6.66 -34.51
CA ILE A 169 -5.98 6.66 -33.09
C ILE A 169 -4.46 6.62 -32.92
N ALA A 170 -3.97 7.31 -31.90
CA ALA A 170 -2.57 7.30 -31.52
C ALA A 170 -2.42 7.15 -30.00
N LYS A 171 -1.29 6.57 -29.59
CA LYS A 171 -0.86 6.49 -28.20
C LYS A 171 0.63 6.75 -28.11
N GLY A 172 1.08 7.18 -26.94
CA GLY A 172 2.50 7.42 -26.70
C GLY A 172 2.74 8.30 -25.49
N THR A 173 3.90 8.96 -25.49
CA THR A 173 4.24 10.01 -24.53
C THR A 173 4.39 11.35 -25.24
N LEU A 174 4.00 12.44 -24.56
CA LEU A 174 4.24 13.81 -25.00
C LEU A 174 5.04 14.53 -23.92
N ALA A 175 6.16 15.13 -24.31
CA ALA A 175 6.94 16.00 -23.45
C ALA A 175 6.76 17.48 -23.89
N PRO A 176 6.54 18.41 -22.95
CA PRO A 176 6.56 19.84 -23.25
C PRO A 176 7.90 20.28 -23.83
N ALA A 177 7.86 21.09 -24.88
CA ALA A 177 9.03 21.69 -25.53
C ALA A 177 8.68 23.06 -26.13
N GLN A 178 9.69 23.81 -26.58
CA GLN A 178 9.50 25.03 -27.35
C GLN A 178 9.40 24.69 -28.84
N LEU A 179 8.22 24.80 -29.44
CA LEU A 179 7.98 24.42 -30.84
C LEU A 179 7.53 25.59 -31.72
N ASP A 180 7.41 26.79 -31.16
CA ASP A 180 6.90 28.00 -31.82
C ASP A 180 7.74 28.49 -33.00
N LYS A 181 9.01 28.05 -33.08
CA LYS A 181 9.97 28.38 -34.14
C LYS A 181 10.49 27.17 -34.93
N LEU A 182 9.92 25.98 -34.69
CA LEU A 182 10.39 24.77 -35.35
C LEU A 182 10.05 24.80 -36.85
N GLY A 183 11.07 24.66 -37.72
CA GLY A 183 10.89 24.57 -39.18
C GLY A 183 10.83 25.90 -39.93
N GLU A 184 11.39 26.99 -39.38
CA GLU A 184 11.36 28.33 -39.98
C GLU A 184 11.87 28.37 -41.44
N SER A 185 10.94 28.45 -42.40
CA SER A 185 11.16 29.05 -43.72
C SER A 185 9.93 29.74 -44.36
N PHE A 186 8.67 29.45 -43.97
CA PHE A 186 7.49 30.13 -44.55
C PHE A 186 6.32 30.42 -43.60
N PHE A 187 5.71 31.60 -43.81
CA PHE A 187 4.52 32.14 -43.15
C PHE A 187 3.23 31.42 -43.59
N ARG A 188 2.37 30.98 -42.66
CA ARG A 188 1.01 30.51 -42.98
C ARG A 188 -0.03 31.06 -42.01
N MET A 189 -1.09 31.65 -42.56
CA MET A 189 -2.29 32.02 -41.81
C MET A 189 -3.25 30.83 -41.75
N GLY A 190 -3.68 30.47 -40.55
CA GLY A 190 -4.75 29.50 -40.32
C GLY A 190 -5.96 30.17 -39.65
N GLY A 191 -7.17 29.72 -40.00
CA GLY A 191 -8.42 30.25 -39.47
C GLY A 191 -9.14 31.22 -40.41
N SER A 192 -10.33 31.65 -39.99
CA SER A 192 -11.22 32.52 -40.75
C SER A 192 -11.39 33.85 -40.02
N VAL A 193 -11.22 34.97 -40.73
CA VAL A 193 -11.52 36.32 -40.20
C VAL A 193 -13.00 36.43 -39.81
N ARG A 194 -13.89 35.68 -40.48
CA ARG A 194 -15.32 35.67 -40.16
C ARG A 194 -15.65 34.95 -38.85
N ASP A 195 -14.85 33.96 -38.47
CA ASP A 195 -15.12 33.10 -37.30
C ASP A 195 -14.21 33.42 -36.10
N ALA A 196 -13.44 34.53 -36.16
CA ALA A 196 -12.49 34.95 -35.13
C ALA A 196 -11.47 33.88 -34.71
N THR A 197 -11.11 32.96 -35.62
CA THR A 197 -10.17 31.84 -35.38
C THR A 197 -8.78 32.07 -35.98
N LEU A 198 -8.49 33.29 -36.43
CA LEU A 198 -7.23 33.64 -37.07
C LEU A 198 -6.06 33.46 -36.08
N ARG A 199 -5.15 32.52 -36.37
CA ARG A 199 -3.96 32.27 -35.55
C ARG A 199 -2.70 32.47 -36.38
N PHE A 200 -1.71 33.14 -35.78
CA PHE A 200 -0.38 33.36 -36.36
C PHE A 200 0.64 32.58 -35.53
N LYS A 201 1.33 31.59 -36.13
CA LYS A 201 2.42 30.85 -35.47
C LYS A 201 3.40 30.33 -36.53
N PHE A 202 4.71 30.48 -36.31
CA PHE A 202 5.74 30.07 -37.26
C PHE A 202 6.01 28.55 -37.18
N GLY A 203 5.94 27.95 -35.99
CA GLY A 203 6.15 26.51 -35.76
C GLY A 203 4.88 25.71 -35.44
N TYR A 204 5.02 24.64 -34.64
CA TYR A 204 4.01 23.61 -34.43
C TYR A 204 3.40 23.64 -33.03
N ASP A 205 2.23 23.02 -32.87
CA ASP A 205 1.61 22.79 -31.57
C ASP A 205 2.01 21.42 -31.01
N MET A 206 2.22 20.44 -31.89
CA MET A 206 2.64 19.09 -31.53
C MET A 206 3.60 18.49 -32.57
N VAL A 207 4.48 17.60 -32.11
CA VAL A 207 5.27 16.70 -32.95
C VAL A 207 4.95 15.26 -32.56
N LEU A 208 4.57 14.42 -33.51
CA LEU A 208 4.20 13.03 -33.27
C LEU A 208 5.04 12.08 -34.12
N ALA A 209 5.39 10.93 -33.54
CA ALA A 209 6.03 9.84 -34.29
C ALA A 209 5.00 9.07 -35.12
N THR A 210 5.38 8.57 -36.29
CA THR A 210 4.53 7.63 -37.06
C THR A 210 4.22 6.38 -36.25
N SER A 211 5.17 5.89 -35.45
CA SER A 211 4.99 4.78 -34.51
C SER A 211 3.88 5.01 -33.47
N SER A 212 3.53 6.26 -33.12
CA SER A 212 2.42 6.54 -32.19
C SER A 212 1.06 6.11 -32.74
N PHE A 213 0.86 6.10 -34.05
CA PHE A 213 -0.43 5.80 -34.69
C PHE A 213 -0.65 4.28 -34.78
N LYS A 214 -1.83 3.81 -34.34
CA LYS A 214 -2.14 2.38 -34.24
C LYS A 214 -3.27 1.97 -35.19
N GLY A 215 -3.28 0.70 -35.61
CA GLY A 215 -4.33 0.11 -36.44
C GLY A 215 -4.10 0.17 -37.95
N ARG A 216 -4.04 1.38 -38.52
CA ARG A 216 -3.89 1.55 -39.97
C ARG A 216 -2.43 1.45 -40.41
N LYS A 217 -2.16 0.59 -41.40
CA LYS A 217 -0.82 0.30 -41.97
C LYS A 217 -0.87 0.37 -43.50
N GLY A 218 0.29 0.37 -44.15
CA GLY A 218 0.39 0.39 -45.62
C GLY A 218 -0.01 1.75 -46.19
N GLU A 219 -0.77 1.77 -47.30
CA GLU A 219 -1.22 3.01 -47.95
C GLU A 219 -2.07 3.91 -47.05
N ASP A 220 -2.79 3.30 -46.10
CA ASP A 220 -3.63 3.96 -45.11
C ASP A 220 -2.86 4.45 -43.88
N ALA A 221 -1.56 4.16 -43.75
CA ALA A 221 -0.73 4.71 -42.68
C ALA A 221 -0.71 6.24 -42.75
N ILE A 222 -0.58 6.91 -41.60
CA ILE A 222 -0.33 8.35 -41.63
C ILE A 222 1.06 8.58 -42.22
N LYS A 223 1.17 9.50 -43.18
CA LYS A 223 2.45 9.79 -43.82
C LYS A 223 3.21 10.82 -42.98
N PRO A 224 4.55 10.82 -43.00
CA PRO A 224 5.29 11.93 -42.41
C PRO A 224 5.00 13.24 -43.14
N GLY A 225 4.96 14.34 -42.41
CA GLY A 225 4.62 15.65 -42.97
C GLY A 225 3.82 16.54 -42.01
N GLU A 226 3.38 17.68 -42.54
CA GLU A 226 2.59 18.66 -41.81
C GLU A 226 1.10 18.39 -41.91
N TYR A 227 0.40 18.59 -40.79
CA TYR A 227 -1.05 18.47 -40.70
C TYR A 227 -1.67 19.58 -39.86
N ILE A 228 -2.88 19.99 -40.18
CA ILE A 228 -3.77 20.84 -39.38
C ILE A 228 -5.03 20.02 -39.06
N LEU A 229 -5.13 19.54 -37.83
CA LEU A 229 -6.15 18.58 -37.44
C LEU A 229 -7.00 19.07 -36.28
N SER A 230 -8.29 18.72 -36.29
CA SER A 230 -9.08 18.66 -35.06
C SER A 230 -8.91 17.28 -34.42
N ILE A 231 -8.59 17.24 -33.13
CA ILE A 231 -8.23 16.03 -32.38
C ILE A 231 -8.90 15.98 -31.01
N GLY A 232 -9.12 14.78 -30.49
CA GLY A 232 -9.41 14.54 -29.07
C GLY A 232 -8.16 14.01 -28.39
N LEU A 233 -7.64 14.71 -27.39
CA LEU A 233 -6.42 14.38 -26.65
C LEU A 233 -6.76 14.03 -25.20
N GLY A 234 -6.60 12.77 -24.83
CA GLY A 234 -6.68 12.28 -23.47
C GLY A 234 -5.30 12.23 -22.81
N VAL A 235 -5.19 12.82 -21.62
CA VAL A 235 -4.02 12.72 -20.73
C VAL A 235 -4.22 11.49 -19.83
N LYS A 236 -3.52 10.39 -20.10
CA LYS A 236 -3.72 9.12 -19.36
C LYS A 236 -3.03 9.09 -18.00
N SER A 237 -1.78 9.54 -17.94
CA SER A 237 -0.98 9.57 -16.71
C SER A 237 0.15 10.57 -16.84
N LEU A 238 0.60 11.13 -15.71
CA LEU A 238 1.67 12.13 -15.67
C LEU A 238 3.03 11.47 -15.39
N ALA A 239 4.09 12.05 -15.95
CA ALA A 239 5.46 11.72 -15.59
C ALA A 239 5.74 12.15 -14.15
N LEU A 240 5.97 11.17 -13.28
CA LEU A 240 6.25 11.36 -11.86
C LEU A 240 7.32 10.36 -11.44
N TYR A 241 8.21 10.74 -10.52
CA TYR A 241 9.11 9.78 -9.88
C TYR A 241 8.35 8.92 -8.88
N ARG A 242 8.63 7.62 -8.83
CA ARG A 242 7.90 6.64 -8.01
C ARG A 242 8.84 5.67 -7.30
N GLU A 243 8.33 4.99 -6.28
CA GLU A 243 9.03 3.83 -5.70
C GLU A 243 8.89 2.62 -6.62
N HIS A 244 10.00 1.96 -6.92
CA HIS A 244 10.03 0.68 -7.61
C HIS A 244 10.65 -0.38 -6.69
N SER A 245 9.92 -1.46 -6.42
CA SER A 245 10.42 -2.55 -5.59
C SER A 245 11.22 -3.54 -6.43
N LEU A 246 12.44 -3.89 -6.04
CA LEU A 246 13.22 -4.91 -6.76
C LEU A 246 12.56 -6.30 -6.66
N GLY A 247 12.19 -6.69 -5.45
CA GLY A 247 11.43 -7.92 -5.20
C GLY A 247 12.09 -9.21 -5.68
N THR A 248 11.30 -10.27 -5.79
CA THR A 248 11.81 -11.61 -6.09
C THR A 248 12.33 -11.78 -7.51
N GLN A 249 11.74 -11.07 -8.49
CA GLN A 249 12.14 -11.18 -9.89
C GLN A 249 13.54 -10.63 -10.16
N VAL A 250 13.94 -9.55 -9.49
CA VAL A 250 15.27 -8.96 -9.65
C VAL A 250 16.28 -9.68 -8.75
N LEU A 251 16.04 -9.68 -7.43
CA LEU A 251 17.03 -10.09 -6.44
C LEU A 251 17.40 -11.58 -6.49
N ILE A 252 16.55 -12.44 -7.05
CA ILE A 252 16.88 -13.86 -7.26
C ILE A 252 18.13 -14.06 -8.13
N ASN A 253 18.49 -13.09 -8.97
CA ASN A 253 19.63 -13.17 -9.89
C ASN A 253 20.99 -12.84 -9.24
N TYR A 254 20.99 -12.19 -8.06
CA TYR A 254 22.17 -11.51 -7.49
C TYR A 254 22.54 -12.05 -6.11
N SER A 255 23.18 -13.22 -6.10
CA SER A 255 23.49 -13.96 -4.88
C SER A 255 24.57 -13.33 -4.00
N GLN A 256 25.55 -12.67 -4.60
CA GLN A 256 26.65 -12.05 -3.85
C GLN A 256 26.19 -10.73 -3.24
N ALA A 257 25.52 -9.90 -4.02
CA ALA A 257 24.90 -8.66 -3.57
C ALA A 257 23.90 -8.93 -2.44
N VAL A 258 23.07 -9.97 -2.58
CA VAL A 258 22.13 -10.31 -1.51
C VAL A 258 22.86 -10.66 -0.22
N LYS A 259 23.91 -11.49 -0.28
CA LYS A 259 24.68 -11.86 0.92
C LYS A 259 25.41 -10.70 1.57
N GLN A 260 26.07 -9.86 0.76
CA GLN A 260 26.98 -8.82 1.26
C GLN A 260 26.24 -7.54 1.68
N GLU A 261 25.12 -7.23 1.03
CA GLU A 261 24.51 -5.90 1.12
C GLU A 261 23.01 -5.94 1.44
N ILE A 262 22.23 -6.86 0.84
CA ILE A 262 20.78 -6.89 1.04
C ILE A 262 20.38 -7.57 2.35
N LEU A 263 21.00 -8.69 2.73
CA LEU A 263 20.71 -9.38 3.99
C LEU A 263 20.92 -8.49 5.22
N PRO A 264 22.02 -7.71 5.34
CA PRO A 264 22.16 -6.74 6.42
C PRO A 264 21.03 -5.71 6.48
N LYS A 265 20.61 -5.17 5.32
CA LYS A 265 19.49 -4.20 5.24
C LYS A 265 18.16 -4.85 5.67
N ILE A 266 17.89 -6.08 5.21
CA ILE A 266 16.71 -6.85 5.59
C ILE A 266 16.68 -7.16 7.08
N LYS A 267 17.81 -7.60 7.63
CA LYS A 267 17.95 -7.85 9.07
C LYS A 267 17.61 -6.61 9.88
N GLN A 268 18.20 -5.45 9.53
CA GLN A 268 17.90 -4.18 10.21
C GLN A 268 16.43 -3.79 10.09
N GLN A 269 15.83 -3.93 8.91
CA GLN A 269 14.41 -3.64 8.70
C GLN A 269 13.49 -4.57 9.49
N ALA A 270 13.81 -5.86 9.54
CA ALA A 270 13.10 -6.88 10.29
C ALA A 270 13.18 -6.64 11.80
N GLU A 271 14.38 -6.37 12.34
CA GLU A 271 14.58 -6.03 13.76
C GLU A 271 13.81 -4.77 14.14
N LYS A 272 13.85 -3.74 13.29
CA LYS A 272 13.08 -2.52 13.50
C LYS A 272 11.57 -2.81 13.49
N LEU A 273 11.07 -3.60 12.54
CA LEU A 273 9.66 -3.95 12.47
C LEU A 273 9.22 -4.79 13.68
N ALA A 274 10.05 -5.74 14.12
CA ALA A 274 9.79 -6.55 15.31
C ALA A 274 9.66 -5.69 16.58
N LEU A 275 10.45 -4.61 16.69
CA LEU A 275 10.34 -3.63 17.77
C LEU A 275 9.10 -2.73 17.60
N ASP A 276 8.90 -2.15 16.41
CA ASP A 276 7.81 -1.20 16.13
C ASP A 276 6.43 -1.86 16.32
N GLN A 277 6.27 -3.12 15.91
CA GLN A 277 4.98 -3.82 15.95
C GLN A 277 4.51 -4.19 17.37
N LYS A 278 5.38 -4.07 18.38
CA LYS A 278 5.02 -4.29 19.79
C LYS A 278 4.22 -3.13 20.37
N HIS A 279 4.25 -1.95 19.73
CA HIS A 279 3.60 -0.75 20.24
C HIS A 279 2.76 -0.07 19.13
N PRO A 280 1.44 0.14 19.33
CA PRO A 280 0.58 0.63 18.26
C PRO A 280 0.97 2.04 17.78
N ILE A 281 1.49 2.88 18.67
CA ILE A 281 2.08 4.19 18.32
C ILE A 281 3.26 4.05 17.35
N LYS A 282 4.25 3.19 17.64
CA LYS A 282 5.43 3.03 16.78
C LYS A 282 5.05 2.49 15.40
N LEU A 283 4.15 1.51 15.37
CA LEU A 283 3.68 0.95 14.11
C LEU A 283 2.87 1.98 13.28
N ALA A 284 2.08 2.83 13.93
CA ALA A 284 1.40 3.93 13.25
C ALA A 284 2.35 5.03 12.77
N GLN A 285 3.38 5.38 13.55
CA GLN A 285 4.44 6.29 13.11
C GLN A 285 5.16 5.72 11.88
N ARG A 286 5.43 4.42 11.88
CA ARG A 286 5.99 3.72 10.71
C ARG A 286 5.03 3.80 9.51
N TYR A 287 3.73 3.57 9.70
CA TYR A 287 2.73 3.73 8.65
C TYR A 287 2.77 5.14 8.02
N ILE A 288 2.75 6.18 8.86
CA ILE A 288 2.86 7.57 8.44
C ILE A 288 4.16 7.81 7.68
N LYS A 289 5.30 7.35 8.22
CA LYS A 289 6.61 7.49 7.57
C LYS A 289 6.66 6.82 6.20
N THR A 290 6.08 5.62 6.06
CA THR A 290 6.00 4.92 4.78
C THR A 290 5.13 5.71 3.78
N TYR A 291 4.00 6.26 4.22
CA TYR A 291 3.13 7.09 3.38
C TYR A 291 3.80 8.40 2.97
N GLU A 292 4.43 9.11 3.91
CA GLU A 292 5.13 10.38 3.66
C GLU A 292 6.36 10.20 2.78
N ARG A 293 7.09 9.09 2.91
CA ARG A 293 8.18 8.75 2.00
C ARG A 293 7.69 8.65 0.56
N ARG A 294 6.57 7.95 0.32
CA ARG A 294 5.95 7.86 -1.02
C ARG A 294 5.54 9.24 -1.54
N LYS A 295 4.93 10.08 -0.70
CA LYS A 295 4.56 11.47 -1.05
C LYS A 295 5.80 12.33 -1.37
N SER A 296 6.89 12.18 -0.62
CA SER A 296 8.12 12.96 -0.84
C SER A 296 8.82 12.63 -2.17
N ILE A 297 8.75 11.37 -2.63
CA ILE A 297 9.35 10.95 -3.91
C ILE A 297 8.60 11.59 -5.08
N LEU A 298 7.27 11.71 -4.98
CA LEU A 298 6.45 12.42 -5.96
C LEU A 298 6.77 13.93 -6.03
N ALA A 299 7.28 14.50 -4.94
CA ALA A 299 7.59 15.92 -4.79
C ALA A 299 9.05 16.30 -5.16
N LYS A 300 9.88 15.36 -5.64
CA LYS A 300 11.26 15.68 -6.04
C LYS A 300 11.24 16.71 -7.19
N LYS A 301 11.84 17.89 -6.93
CA LYS A 301 12.14 19.05 -7.80
C LYS A 301 11.11 20.20 -7.95
N GLN A 302 9.92 20.22 -7.33
CA GLN A 302 9.09 21.45 -7.22
C GLN A 302 7.93 21.39 -6.20
N GLU A 303 7.52 22.55 -5.67
CA GLU A 303 6.24 22.75 -4.96
C GLU A 303 5.09 22.31 -5.90
N VAL A 304 4.47 21.17 -5.59
CA VAL A 304 3.27 20.73 -6.31
C VAL A 304 2.16 21.72 -5.95
N GLU A 305 1.59 22.40 -6.95
CA GLU A 305 0.45 23.30 -6.73
C GLU A 305 -0.69 22.55 -5.99
N PRO A 306 -1.33 23.14 -4.96
CA PRO A 306 -2.28 22.44 -4.10
C PRO A 306 -3.47 21.81 -4.83
N GLN A 307 -3.91 22.40 -5.96
CA GLN A 307 -4.98 21.83 -6.80
C GLN A 307 -4.51 20.57 -7.55
N ILE A 308 -3.27 20.58 -8.05
CA ILE A 308 -2.64 19.40 -8.67
C ILE A 308 -2.36 18.34 -7.59
N GLN A 309 -2.09 18.72 -6.34
CA GLN A 309 -1.88 17.78 -5.24
C GLN A 309 -3.18 17.02 -4.86
N GLU A 310 -4.33 17.68 -4.86
CA GLU A 310 -5.65 17.03 -4.64
C GLU A 310 -6.03 16.11 -5.81
N ASP A 311 -5.80 16.53 -7.06
CA ASP A 311 -6.01 15.70 -8.25
C ASP A 311 -5.02 14.52 -8.31
N ILE A 312 -3.75 14.71 -7.92
CA ILE A 312 -2.76 13.65 -7.76
C ILE A 312 -3.17 12.72 -6.61
N GLU A 313 -3.72 13.19 -5.49
CA GLU A 313 -4.17 12.31 -4.41
C GLU A 313 -5.46 11.55 -4.75
N GLN A 314 -6.33 12.11 -5.61
CA GLN A 314 -7.52 11.45 -6.16
C GLN A 314 -7.26 10.57 -7.40
N PHE A 315 -6.15 10.77 -8.13
CA PHE A 315 -5.85 10.05 -9.37
C PHE A 315 -4.44 9.40 -9.48
N SER A 316 -3.51 9.60 -8.54
CA SER A 316 -2.38 8.66 -8.29
C SER A 316 -2.90 7.23 -8.06
N ILE A 317 -4.20 7.19 -7.81
CA ILE A 317 -5.12 6.09 -7.78
C ILE A 317 -5.05 5.18 -9.03
N PHE A 318 -4.79 5.70 -10.24
CA PHE A 318 -4.59 4.91 -11.47
C PHE A 318 -3.13 4.58 -11.76
N ASP A 319 -2.18 5.20 -11.04
CA ASP A 319 -0.77 5.21 -11.42
C ASP A 319 0.08 4.11 -10.78
N ASN A 320 -0.56 3.04 -10.28
CA ASN A 320 0.09 1.73 -10.23
C ASN A 320 0.11 1.08 -11.63
N LEU A 321 0.34 1.85 -12.70
CA LEU A 321 0.78 1.29 -13.97
C LEU A 321 2.17 0.70 -13.75
N ASP A 322 2.19 -0.61 -13.59
CA ASP A 322 3.28 -1.47 -14.05
C ASP A 322 4.68 -1.18 -13.48
N SER A 323 4.81 -0.96 -12.16
CA SER A 323 6.03 -1.39 -11.49
C SER A 323 5.97 -2.92 -11.40
N GLY A 324 6.24 -3.57 -12.55
CA GLY A 324 6.08 -4.99 -12.77
C GLY A 324 6.66 -5.82 -11.62
N GLY A 325 5.79 -6.67 -11.10
CA GLY A 325 6.05 -7.67 -10.09
C GLY A 325 4.84 -8.58 -10.12
N GLU A 326 4.92 -9.60 -10.97
CA GLU A 326 3.93 -10.65 -11.24
C GLU A 326 2.67 -10.19 -11.98
N SER A 327 2.73 -10.33 -13.30
CA SER A 327 1.57 -10.43 -14.17
C SER A 327 0.69 -11.61 -13.72
N GLU A 328 -0.42 -11.33 -13.05
CA GLU A 328 -1.60 -12.18 -13.01
C GLU A 328 -2.81 -11.29 -12.68
N ASP A 329 -3.72 -11.24 -13.64
CA ASP A 329 -5.12 -10.80 -13.63
C ASP A 329 -5.48 -9.44 -13.02
N THR A 330 -5.69 -8.49 -13.93
CA THR A 330 -6.76 -7.46 -13.90
C THR A 330 -7.38 -7.19 -12.53
N GLN A 331 -6.76 -6.30 -11.77
CA GLN A 331 -7.38 -5.63 -10.63
C GLN A 331 -7.02 -4.13 -10.65
N ASP A 332 -7.32 -3.47 -11.78
CA ASP A 332 -7.23 -2.01 -11.85
C ASP A 332 -8.27 -1.32 -10.93
N ASN A 333 -9.36 -2.02 -10.57
CA ASN A 333 -10.39 -1.49 -9.67
C ASN A 333 -10.05 -1.59 -8.17
N ASP A 334 -9.29 -2.60 -7.74
CA ASP A 334 -8.87 -2.71 -6.32
C ASP A 334 -7.79 -1.68 -5.94
N ARG A 335 -7.08 -1.13 -6.94
CA ARG A 335 -6.14 -0.02 -6.76
C ARG A 335 -6.84 1.27 -6.37
N PHE A 336 -8.07 1.49 -6.84
CA PHE A 336 -8.89 2.66 -6.47
C PHE A 336 -9.39 2.70 -5.04
N ALA A 337 -9.89 1.56 -4.57
CA ALA A 337 -10.38 1.43 -3.21
C ALA A 337 -9.23 1.46 -2.18
N THR A 338 -8.06 0.93 -2.53
CA THR A 338 -6.90 0.84 -1.63
C THR A 338 -6.30 2.21 -1.32
N GLN A 339 -6.25 3.14 -2.28
CA GLN A 339 -5.60 4.44 -2.05
C GLN A 339 -6.45 5.43 -1.25
N GLN A 340 -7.77 5.49 -1.47
CA GLN A 340 -8.66 6.30 -0.62
C GLN A 340 -8.68 5.78 0.83
N LYS A 341 -8.63 4.45 0.99
CA LYS A 341 -8.53 3.82 2.31
C LYS A 341 -7.22 4.19 3.00
N ASP A 342 -6.10 4.20 2.28
CA ASP A 342 -4.80 4.59 2.82
C ASP A 342 -4.75 6.07 3.21
N LEU A 343 -5.35 6.98 2.42
CA LEU A 343 -5.43 8.40 2.75
C LEU A 343 -6.27 8.67 4.01
N LEU A 344 -7.42 7.99 4.16
CA LEU A 344 -8.25 8.12 5.36
C LEU A 344 -7.50 7.64 6.61
N LEU A 345 -6.87 6.46 6.56
CA LEU A 345 -6.11 5.93 7.69
C LEU A 345 -4.91 6.82 8.03
N TYR A 346 -4.16 7.27 7.02
CA TYR A 346 -3.07 8.23 7.18
C TYR A 346 -3.54 9.49 7.93
N SER A 347 -4.63 10.10 7.48
CA SER A 347 -5.16 11.35 8.05
C SER A 347 -5.61 11.16 9.50
N LEU A 348 -6.31 10.05 9.80
CA LEU A 348 -6.73 9.71 11.16
C LEU A 348 -5.53 9.48 12.09
N LEU A 349 -4.55 8.67 11.66
CA LEU A 349 -3.36 8.38 12.47
C LEU A 349 -2.52 9.64 12.70
N LYS A 350 -2.35 10.48 11.67
CA LYS A 350 -1.59 11.72 11.78
C LYS A 350 -2.25 12.71 12.74
N ALA A 351 -3.57 12.87 12.65
CA ALA A 351 -4.33 13.71 13.57
C ALA A 351 -4.25 13.18 15.01
N ASP A 352 -4.47 11.87 15.21
CA ASP A 352 -4.46 11.26 16.55
C ASP A 352 -3.09 11.32 17.21
N LEU A 353 -2.01 11.04 16.46
CA LEU A 353 -0.64 11.06 16.98
C LEU A 353 -0.11 12.48 17.23
N SER A 354 -0.59 13.48 16.49
CA SER A 354 -0.27 14.89 16.73
C SER A 354 -1.07 15.46 17.91
N GLY A 355 -2.23 14.87 18.21
CA GLY A 355 -3.10 15.19 19.34
C GLY A 355 -2.88 14.24 20.53
N PHE A 356 -3.96 13.57 20.94
CA PHE A 356 -4.01 12.86 22.23
C PHE A 356 -3.98 11.33 22.17
N LYS A 357 -3.72 10.71 21.00
CA LYS A 357 -3.56 9.26 20.82
C LYS A 357 -4.76 8.45 21.33
N GLN A 358 -5.96 8.97 21.10
CA GLN A 358 -7.22 8.49 21.66
C GLN A 358 -7.75 7.26 20.93
N ILE A 359 -7.52 7.15 19.62
CA ILE A 359 -8.10 6.08 18.78
C ILE A 359 -7.08 5.02 18.35
N ILE A 360 -5.81 5.14 18.74
CA ILE A 360 -4.73 4.24 18.30
C ILE A 360 -4.98 2.75 18.63
N GLU A 361 -5.72 2.46 19.70
CA GLU A 361 -6.12 1.10 20.13
C GLU A 361 -7.54 0.72 19.70
N HIS A 362 -8.18 1.51 18.83
CA HIS A 362 -9.51 1.24 18.33
C HIS A 362 -9.50 -0.03 17.45
N PRO A 363 -10.49 -0.94 17.55
CA PRO A 363 -10.51 -2.20 16.80
C PRO A 363 -10.29 -2.08 15.28
N LYS A 364 -10.82 -1.01 14.66
CA LYS A 364 -10.56 -0.70 13.24
C LYS A 364 -9.09 -0.38 13.01
N ILE A 365 -8.50 0.50 13.80
CA ILE A 365 -7.13 0.98 13.64
C ILE A 365 -6.14 -0.16 13.88
N ILE A 366 -6.29 -0.90 14.97
CA ILE A 366 -5.42 -2.05 15.28
C ILE A 366 -5.41 -3.08 14.16
N ALA A 367 -6.56 -3.39 13.59
CA ALA A 367 -6.60 -4.38 12.52
C ALA A 367 -6.00 -3.89 11.20
N GLU A 368 -6.10 -2.59 10.89
CA GLU A 368 -5.38 -2.01 9.76
C GLU A 368 -3.87 -1.99 10.00
N LEU A 369 -3.43 -1.67 11.23
CA LEU A 369 -2.02 -1.74 11.61
C LEU A 369 -1.47 -3.18 11.57
N GLN A 370 -2.25 -4.17 12.00
CA GLN A 370 -1.88 -5.59 11.90
C GLN A 370 -1.71 -6.04 10.44
N GLU A 371 -2.63 -5.65 9.55
CA GLU A 371 -2.49 -5.94 8.11
C GLU A 371 -1.31 -5.18 7.49
N PHE A 372 -1.05 -3.94 7.93
CA PHE A 372 0.15 -3.20 7.53
C PHE A 372 1.43 -3.91 7.97
N ALA A 373 1.54 -4.36 9.23
CA ALA A 373 2.69 -5.10 9.73
C ALA A 373 2.91 -6.39 8.94
N ARG A 374 1.84 -7.15 8.68
CA ARG A 374 1.90 -8.37 7.85
C ARG A 374 2.46 -8.06 6.46
N LYS A 375 1.96 -7.02 5.79
CA LYS A 375 2.45 -6.59 4.48
C LYS A 375 3.93 -6.20 4.52
N GLU A 376 4.35 -5.45 5.53
CA GLU A 376 5.76 -5.07 5.72
C GLU A 376 6.65 -6.30 5.90
N TRP A 377 6.25 -7.29 6.70
CA TRP A 377 6.97 -8.56 6.84
C TRP A 377 7.11 -9.30 5.52
N VAL A 378 6.04 -9.38 4.72
CA VAL A 378 6.09 -9.97 3.37
C VAL A 378 7.03 -9.17 2.47
N GLU A 379 6.97 -7.83 2.50
CA GLU A 379 7.84 -6.99 1.68
C GLU A 379 9.32 -7.18 2.05
N ILE A 380 9.64 -7.29 3.33
CA ILE A 380 10.99 -7.55 3.82
C ILE A 380 11.48 -8.94 3.37
N ALA A 381 10.68 -9.99 3.61
CA ALA A 381 11.05 -11.37 3.28
C ALA A 381 11.25 -11.59 1.77
N THR A 382 10.48 -10.89 0.94
CA THR A 382 10.53 -11.02 -0.53
C THR A 382 11.49 -10.02 -1.20
N GLY A 383 12.19 -9.20 -0.41
CA GLY A 383 13.08 -8.15 -0.91
C GLY A 383 12.34 -6.99 -1.61
N ARG A 384 11.02 -6.93 -1.54
CA ARG A 384 10.22 -5.80 -2.04
C ARG A 384 10.44 -4.54 -1.22
N SER A 385 10.93 -4.64 0.02
CA SER A 385 11.33 -3.51 0.85
C SER A 385 12.57 -2.77 0.31
N ILE A 386 13.32 -3.39 -0.61
CA ILE A 386 14.43 -2.75 -1.33
C ILE A 386 13.84 -1.93 -2.48
N LYS A 387 13.91 -0.61 -2.35
CA LYS A 387 13.28 0.35 -3.27
C LYS A 387 14.32 1.06 -4.13
N PHE A 388 14.07 1.09 -5.44
CA PHE A 388 14.66 2.00 -6.41
C PHE A 388 13.69 3.16 -6.67
N THR A 389 14.17 4.21 -7.32
CA THR A 389 13.29 5.24 -7.88
C THR A 389 12.98 4.87 -9.33
N SER A 390 11.77 5.09 -9.82
CA SER A 390 11.47 4.99 -11.25
C SER A 390 10.94 6.29 -11.83
N GLY A 391 11.10 6.47 -13.13
CA GLY A 391 10.54 7.61 -13.88
C GLY A 391 10.21 7.23 -15.32
N LEU A 392 9.46 8.09 -16.00
CA LEU A 392 8.99 7.87 -17.36
C LEU A 392 10.18 7.81 -18.33
N ALA A 393 10.33 6.69 -19.04
CA ALA A 393 11.38 6.52 -20.03
C ALA A 393 11.19 7.52 -21.18
N GLN A 394 12.27 8.17 -21.60
CA GLN A 394 12.32 9.03 -22.77
C GLN A 394 13.55 8.68 -23.63
N PRO A 395 13.44 8.66 -24.97
CA PRO A 395 14.59 8.40 -25.83
C PRO A 395 15.43 9.67 -25.98
N SER A 396 16.76 9.51 -26.00
CA SER A 396 17.68 10.58 -26.41
C SER A 396 18.86 10.04 -27.22
N LEU A 397 19.02 10.54 -28.44
CA LEU A 397 20.17 10.24 -29.30
C LEU A 397 21.42 11.08 -28.95
N GLN A 398 21.32 12.01 -27.98
CA GLN A 398 22.46 12.80 -27.48
C GLN A 398 23.28 12.05 -26.41
N LEU A 399 22.74 10.92 -25.93
CA LEU A 399 23.39 10.03 -24.98
C LEU A 399 24.14 8.93 -25.73
N ASN A 400 25.35 8.63 -25.28
CA ASN A 400 26.05 7.41 -25.69
C ASN A 400 25.35 6.18 -25.10
N LYS A 401 25.71 4.98 -25.59
CA LYS A 401 25.06 3.74 -25.16
C LYS A 401 25.27 3.39 -23.69
N ASP A 402 26.33 3.90 -23.07
CA ASP A 402 26.68 3.75 -21.66
C ASP A 402 26.21 4.93 -20.79
N GLU A 403 25.44 5.86 -21.35
CA GLU A 403 24.94 7.07 -20.68
C GLU A 403 23.43 7.00 -20.42
N ILE A 404 23.00 7.65 -19.34
CA ILE A 404 21.61 7.90 -18.95
C ILE A 404 21.48 9.35 -18.47
N SER A 405 20.32 9.98 -18.58
CA SER A 405 20.08 11.30 -17.97
C SER A 405 18.96 11.25 -16.96
N ILE A 406 19.31 11.46 -15.70
CA ILE A 406 18.41 11.56 -14.56
C ILE A 406 18.61 12.96 -13.93
N PRO A 407 17.62 13.87 -14.07
CA PRO A 407 17.77 15.30 -13.78
C PRO A 407 18.20 15.70 -12.36
N PHE A 408 18.06 14.82 -11.38
CA PHE A 408 18.39 15.10 -9.97
C PHE A 408 19.62 14.33 -9.45
N LEU A 409 20.21 13.44 -10.25
CA LEU A 409 21.47 12.78 -9.91
C LEU A 409 22.66 13.60 -10.43
N ASN A 410 23.85 13.37 -9.88
CA ASN A 410 25.03 14.15 -10.26
C ASN A 410 25.57 13.75 -11.63
N GLU A 411 26.19 14.68 -12.35
CA GLU A 411 26.95 14.39 -13.57
C GLU A 411 28.05 13.33 -13.28
N GLY A 412 28.19 12.35 -14.17
CA GLY A 412 29.15 11.25 -14.07
C GLY A 412 28.83 10.19 -13.01
N GLU A 413 27.71 10.31 -12.28
CA GLU A 413 27.30 9.34 -11.28
C GLU A 413 26.93 8.00 -11.92
N GLU A 414 27.45 6.89 -11.39
CA GLU A 414 27.11 5.56 -11.90
C GLU A 414 25.80 5.06 -11.31
N VAL A 415 24.90 4.60 -12.15
CA VAL A 415 23.52 4.28 -11.81
C VAL A 415 23.19 2.86 -12.27
N ILE A 416 22.58 2.05 -11.39
CA ILE A 416 21.99 0.76 -11.73
C ILE A 416 20.61 1.02 -12.32
N VAL A 417 20.29 0.41 -13.46
CA VAL A 417 19.05 0.65 -14.20
C VAL A 417 18.40 -0.68 -14.59
N THR A 418 17.08 -0.78 -14.44
CA THR A 418 16.28 -1.95 -14.82
C THR A 418 14.87 -1.55 -15.23
N ARG A 419 14.16 -2.48 -15.88
CA ARG A 419 12.72 -2.43 -16.14
C ARG A 419 12.08 -3.74 -15.67
N SER A 420 10.82 -3.66 -15.24
CA SER A 420 10.02 -4.85 -14.97
C SER A 420 8.98 -5.10 -16.05
N PRO A 421 8.54 -6.36 -16.26
CA PRO A 421 9.03 -7.58 -15.61
C PRO A 421 10.45 -7.95 -16.07
N LEU A 422 11.28 -8.41 -15.13
CA LEU A 422 12.63 -8.87 -15.44
C LEU A 422 12.61 -10.35 -15.84
N ILE A 423 13.19 -10.68 -17.00
CA ILE A 423 13.36 -12.07 -17.45
C ILE A 423 14.53 -12.72 -16.70
N ASN A 424 15.71 -12.10 -16.76
CA ASN A 424 16.94 -12.58 -16.13
C ASN A 424 17.91 -11.40 -15.92
N SER A 425 19.12 -11.69 -15.43
CA SER A 425 20.12 -10.66 -15.11
C SER A 425 20.54 -9.74 -16.26
N ASN A 426 20.29 -10.11 -17.53
CA ASN A 426 20.62 -9.27 -18.69
C ASN A 426 19.84 -7.95 -18.71
N GLY A 427 18.69 -7.89 -18.02
CA GLY A 427 17.83 -6.70 -17.98
C GLY A 427 18.15 -5.68 -16.90
N VAL A 428 19.23 -5.90 -16.14
CA VAL A 428 19.76 -4.92 -15.20
C VAL A 428 21.16 -4.53 -15.65
N ILE A 429 21.42 -3.24 -15.78
CA ILE A 429 22.70 -2.71 -16.28
C ILE A 429 23.18 -1.55 -15.42
N THR A 430 24.44 -1.14 -15.60
CA THR A 430 24.98 0.10 -15.01
C THR A 430 25.27 1.11 -16.11
N LEU A 431 24.84 2.36 -15.93
CA LEU A 431 25.06 3.48 -16.85
C LEU A 431 25.64 4.68 -16.10
N LYS A 432 26.26 5.62 -16.82
CA LYS A 432 26.75 6.88 -16.26
C LYS A 432 25.74 8.00 -16.49
N ASN A 433 25.43 8.76 -15.44
CA ASN A 433 24.53 9.89 -15.55
C ASN A 433 25.19 11.04 -16.30
N LYS A 434 24.49 11.60 -17.28
CA LYS A 434 24.89 12.76 -18.08
C LYS A 434 23.70 13.68 -18.26
N HIS A 435 23.82 14.93 -17.85
CA HIS A 435 22.74 15.91 -17.97
C HIS A 435 22.55 16.34 -19.42
N LEU A 436 21.30 16.34 -19.86
CA LEU A 436 20.88 16.92 -21.14
C LEU A 436 20.55 18.42 -20.97
N PRO A 437 20.67 19.24 -22.02
CA PRO A 437 20.35 20.68 -21.95
C PRO A 437 18.91 20.96 -21.53
N GLU A 438 17.98 20.12 -22.00
CA GLU A 438 16.57 20.19 -21.67
C GLU A 438 16.13 18.88 -21.04
N MET A 439 15.56 18.96 -19.85
CA MET A 439 15.12 17.81 -19.07
C MET A 439 13.80 18.12 -18.39
N VAL A 440 12.84 17.21 -18.53
CA VAL A 440 11.55 17.30 -17.87
C VAL A 440 11.58 16.48 -16.58
N ASP A 441 11.00 17.05 -15.53
CA ASP A 441 10.87 16.39 -14.24
C ASP A 441 9.97 15.14 -14.33
N GLY A 442 10.29 14.11 -13.53
CA GLY A 442 9.61 12.81 -13.59
C GLY A 442 10.02 11.91 -14.77
N CYS A 443 10.90 12.37 -15.66
CA CYS A 443 11.44 11.58 -16.78
C CYS A 443 12.86 11.03 -16.51
N VAL A 444 13.20 9.98 -17.24
CA VAL A 444 14.52 9.35 -17.32
C VAL A 444 14.86 9.16 -18.80
N TYR A 445 15.95 9.80 -19.25
CA TYR A 445 16.33 9.71 -20.66
C TYR A 445 17.40 8.65 -20.88
N ILE A 446 17.26 7.84 -21.92
CA ILE A 446 18.18 6.76 -22.24
C ILE A 446 18.38 6.67 -23.77
N HIS A 447 19.54 6.18 -24.19
CA HIS A 447 19.74 5.86 -25.59
C HIS A 447 18.77 4.74 -26.04
N PRO A 448 17.98 4.92 -27.12
CA PRO A 448 16.92 3.99 -27.50
C PRO A 448 17.41 2.57 -27.77
N GLN A 449 18.60 2.41 -28.36
CA GLN A 449 19.19 1.09 -28.58
C GLN A 449 19.54 0.38 -27.27
N THR A 450 20.08 1.11 -26.27
CA THR A 450 20.40 0.53 -24.95
C THR A 450 19.14 0.07 -24.24
N ALA A 451 18.07 0.86 -24.33
CA ALA A 451 16.77 0.57 -23.75
C ALA A 451 16.15 -0.70 -24.37
N MET A 452 16.21 -0.83 -25.70
CA MET A 452 15.70 -1.99 -26.44
C MET A 452 16.52 -3.26 -26.16
N GLU A 453 17.85 -3.19 -26.29
CA GLU A 453 18.74 -4.36 -26.20
C GLU A 453 18.80 -4.98 -24.80
N ASN A 454 18.67 -4.18 -23.75
CA ASN A 454 18.78 -4.66 -22.38
C ASN A 454 17.41 -4.84 -21.71
N MET A 455 16.46 -3.95 -21.97
CA MET A 455 15.21 -3.87 -21.18
C MET A 455 13.95 -4.07 -22.03
N GLN A 456 14.10 -4.32 -23.34
CA GLN A 456 12.99 -4.43 -24.30
C GLN A 456 12.03 -3.22 -24.21
N CYS A 457 12.56 -2.06 -23.82
CA CYS A 457 11.83 -0.85 -23.46
C CYS A 457 11.38 -0.10 -24.72
N ASP A 458 10.13 0.35 -24.72
CA ASP A 458 9.58 1.33 -25.66
C ASP A 458 9.25 2.64 -24.93
N PHE A 459 8.81 3.68 -25.65
CA PHE A 459 8.54 5.00 -25.05
C PHE A 459 7.06 5.35 -25.10
N ASP A 460 6.18 4.34 -25.09
CA ASP A 460 4.74 4.52 -25.09
C ASP A 460 4.12 4.68 -23.70
N GLY A 461 4.94 4.51 -22.65
CA GLY A 461 4.59 4.70 -21.24
C GLY A 461 5.48 3.95 -20.24
N ASP A 462 6.54 3.28 -20.69
CA ASP A 462 7.43 2.50 -19.83
C ASP A 462 8.13 3.33 -18.75
N LEU A 463 8.35 2.71 -17.59
CA LEU A 463 9.11 3.29 -16.50
C LEU A 463 10.45 2.57 -16.36
N LEU A 464 11.53 3.35 -16.20
CA LEU A 464 12.84 2.82 -15.85
C LEU A 464 13.08 3.00 -14.36
N ALA A 465 13.42 1.91 -13.68
CA ALA A 465 13.81 1.90 -12.28
C ALA A 465 15.33 2.06 -12.17
N PHE A 466 15.78 2.87 -11.22
CA PHE A 466 17.17 3.21 -11.04
C PHE A 466 17.55 3.49 -9.59
N ALA A 467 18.83 3.28 -9.27
CA ALA A 467 19.44 3.69 -8.02
C ALA A 467 20.93 4.01 -8.22
N SER A 468 21.47 4.88 -7.38
CA SER A 468 22.91 5.17 -7.38
C SER A 468 23.69 3.92 -7.02
N SER A 469 24.76 3.63 -7.77
CA SER A 469 25.68 2.53 -7.46
C SER A 469 26.43 2.76 -6.15
N ARG A 470 26.42 3.99 -5.60
CA ARG A 470 26.97 4.29 -4.27
C ARG A 470 26.09 3.75 -3.14
N GLU A 471 24.78 3.65 -3.37
CA GLU A 471 23.84 3.11 -2.39
C GLU A 471 23.84 1.57 -2.38
N PHE A 472 24.20 0.98 -3.53
CA PHE A 472 24.25 -0.46 -3.76
C PHE A 472 25.53 -0.92 -4.47
N PRO A 473 26.73 -0.67 -3.90
CA PRO A 473 28.01 -1.01 -4.54
C PRO A 473 28.19 -2.50 -4.82
N ALA A 474 27.73 -3.39 -3.93
CA ALA A 474 27.86 -4.83 -4.15
C ALA A 474 26.95 -5.30 -5.29
N LEU A 475 25.73 -4.77 -5.36
CA LEU A 475 24.82 -5.02 -6.48
C LEU A 475 25.37 -4.49 -7.80
N ALA A 476 25.91 -3.27 -7.83
CA ALA A 476 26.52 -2.70 -9.03
C ALA A 476 27.68 -3.56 -9.56
N ALA A 477 28.53 -4.07 -8.65
CA ALA A 477 29.62 -4.96 -9.01
C ALA A 477 29.13 -6.30 -9.61
N GLU A 478 28.16 -6.96 -8.96
CA GLU A 478 27.60 -8.22 -9.48
C GLU A 478 26.82 -8.00 -10.78
N VAL A 479 26.12 -6.87 -10.94
CA VAL A 479 25.45 -6.50 -12.20
C VAL A 479 26.46 -6.41 -13.34
N LYS A 480 27.62 -5.78 -13.14
CA LYS A 480 28.68 -5.72 -14.16
C LYS A 480 29.23 -7.11 -14.46
N GLU A 481 29.50 -7.92 -13.43
CA GLU A 481 29.98 -9.29 -13.58
C GLU A 481 29.00 -10.15 -14.41
N LYS A 482 27.70 -10.06 -14.12
CA LYS A 482 26.65 -10.80 -14.84
C LYS A 482 26.48 -10.36 -16.28
N ASN A 483 26.82 -9.11 -16.59
CA ASN A 483 26.76 -8.56 -17.94
C ASN A 483 28.03 -8.81 -18.78
N LEU A 484 29.07 -9.42 -18.22
CA LEU A 484 30.19 -9.94 -19.00
C LEU A 484 29.70 -10.99 -20.01
N GLN A 485 30.32 -11.04 -21.18
CA GLN A 485 29.87 -11.85 -22.32
C GLN A 485 29.80 -13.35 -21.97
N GLU A 486 30.73 -13.85 -21.18
CA GLU A 486 30.78 -15.23 -20.70
C GLU A 486 29.70 -15.58 -19.67
N ASN A 487 29.16 -14.57 -18.97
CA ASN A 487 28.21 -14.74 -17.87
C ASN A 487 26.76 -14.49 -18.30
N ARG A 488 26.53 -13.60 -19.27
CA ARG A 488 25.18 -13.26 -19.78
C ARG A 488 24.39 -14.48 -20.22
N TYR A 489 23.08 -14.40 -20.07
CA TYR A 489 22.17 -15.31 -20.76
C TYR A 489 22.20 -15.02 -22.27
N PRO A 490 21.88 -16.00 -23.12
CA PRO A 490 21.58 -15.72 -24.52
C PRO A 490 20.52 -14.62 -24.64
N ASP A 491 20.68 -13.74 -25.63
CA ASP A 491 19.71 -12.69 -25.88
C ASP A 491 18.38 -13.29 -26.34
N ILE A 492 17.29 -12.70 -25.86
CA ILE A 492 15.93 -13.12 -26.22
C ILE A 492 15.66 -12.72 -27.66
N VAL A 493 15.28 -13.69 -28.49
CA VAL A 493 15.00 -13.47 -29.91
C VAL A 493 13.52 -13.20 -30.07
N LYS A 494 13.18 -11.95 -30.40
CA LYS A 494 11.80 -11.56 -30.69
C LYS A 494 11.35 -12.20 -32.02
N LYS A 495 10.46 -13.20 -31.95
CA LYS A 495 9.88 -13.85 -33.14
C LYS A 495 9.08 -12.81 -33.95
N ALA A 496 9.13 -12.93 -35.28
CA ALA A 496 8.31 -12.10 -36.15
C ALA A 496 6.82 -12.34 -35.86
N LYS A 497 6.03 -11.27 -35.83
CA LYS A 497 4.59 -11.37 -35.57
C LYS A 497 3.89 -12.11 -36.72
N VAL A 498 3.03 -13.05 -36.37
CA VAL A 498 2.21 -13.79 -37.34
C VAL A 498 0.80 -13.20 -37.36
N PRO A 499 0.25 -12.85 -38.53
CA PRO A 499 -1.12 -12.35 -38.62
C PRO A 499 -2.12 -13.39 -38.15
N TYR A 500 -3.15 -12.94 -37.42
CA TYR A 500 -4.31 -13.77 -37.12
C TYR A 500 -5.08 -14.14 -38.38
N GLN A 501 -5.74 -15.31 -38.32
CA GLN A 501 -6.66 -15.80 -39.35
C GLN A 501 -8.04 -16.03 -38.72
N GLY A 502 -9.10 -15.94 -39.52
CA GLY A 502 -10.47 -16.18 -39.10
C GLY A 502 -11.26 -14.90 -38.75
N THR A 503 -12.43 -15.12 -38.17
CA THR A 503 -13.35 -14.10 -37.65
C THR A 503 -12.77 -13.39 -36.43
N PHE A 504 -13.29 -12.21 -36.11
CA PHE A 504 -12.80 -11.48 -34.93
C PHE A 504 -13.11 -12.20 -33.62
N GLN A 505 -14.19 -12.97 -33.55
CA GLN A 505 -14.54 -13.81 -32.42
C GLN A 505 -13.46 -14.89 -32.17
N GLU A 506 -13.02 -15.59 -33.22
CA GLU A 506 -11.92 -16.58 -33.12
C GLU A 506 -10.62 -15.92 -32.65
N ILE A 507 -10.33 -14.71 -33.14
CA ILE A 507 -9.18 -13.91 -32.72
C ILE A 507 -9.30 -13.54 -31.24
N ALA A 508 -10.47 -13.08 -30.79
CA ALA A 508 -10.71 -12.67 -29.40
C ALA A 508 -10.58 -13.84 -28.42
N VAL A 509 -11.14 -15.01 -28.75
CA VAL A 509 -10.98 -16.24 -27.96
C VAL A 509 -9.51 -16.63 -27.88
N SER A 510 -8.80 -16.60 -29.01
CA SER A 510 -7.37 -16.91 -29.04
C SER A 510 -6.54 -15.90 -28.25
N ALA A 511 -6.84 -14.59 -28.35
CA ALA A 511 -6.08 -13.51 -27.71
C ALA A 511 -6.30 -13.41 -26.19
N MET A 512 -7.35 -14.06 -25.67
CA MET A 512 -7.66 -14.13 -24.24
C MET A 512 -6.67 -15.03 -23.46
N GLU A 513 -6.00 -15.97 -24.13
CA GLU A 513 -5.01 -16.86 -23.50
C GLU A 513 -3.77 -16.07 -23.05
N ASN A 514 -3.47 -16.11 -21.75
CA ASN A 514 -2.31 -15.45 -21.16
C ASN A 514 -1.51 -16.42 -20.28
N LYS A 515 -0.26 -16.70 -20.68
CA LYS A 515 0.67 -17.58 -19.95
C LYS A 515 1.85 -16.83 -19.32
N ILE A 516 1.85 -15.50 -19.33
CA ILE A 516 2.97 -14.67 -18.84
C ILE A 516 3.28 -15.01 -17.38
N GLY A 517 2.28 -15.05 -16.49
CA GLY A 517 2.47 -15.37 -15.06
C GLY A 517 3.04 -16.78 -14.82
N ILE A 518 2.55 -17.78 -15.56
CA ILE A 518 3.02 -19.16 -15.49
C ILE A 518 4.51 -19.24 -15.89
N ILE A 519 4.86 -18.65 -17.03
CA ILE A 519 6.23 -18.68 -17.56
C ILE A 519 7.17 -17.88 -16.65
N ALA A 520 6.77 -16.69 -16.19
CA ALA A 520 7.58 -15.86 -15.30
C ALA A 520 7.83 -16.50 -13.93
N ASN A 521 6.85 -17.22 -13.37
CA ASN A 521 7.04 -18.00 -12.13
C ASN A 521 7.98 -19.18 -12.36
N GLU A 522 7.89 -19.86 -13.51
CA GLU A 522 8.80 -20.95 -13.86
C GLU A 522 10.24 -20.46 -14.09
N ILE A 523 10.43 -19.29 -14.70
CA ILE A 523 11.74 -18.63 -14.82
C ILE A 523 12.34 -18.33 -13.45
N GLN A 524 11.57 -17.73 -12.54
CA GLN A 524 12.03 -17.46 -11.16
C GLN A 524 12.41 -18.75 -10.44
N LYS A 525 11.59 -19.80 -10.54
CA LYS A 525 11.90 -21.12 -9.98
C LYS A 525 13.23 -21.65 -10.50
N ASN A 526 13.44 -21.56 -11.81
CA ASN A 526 14.65 -22.04 -12.45
C ASN A 526 15.89 -21.25 -12.00
N ILE A 527 15.83 -19.92 -11.97
CA ILE A 527 16.94 -19.07 -11.49
C ILE A 527 17.23 -19.34 -10.00
N ALA A 528 16.20 -19.58 -9.18
CA ALA A 528 16.36 -19.95 -7.78
C ALA A 528 17.19 -21.22 -7.62
N LEU A 529 16.88 -22.26 -8.40
CA LEU A 529 17.61 -23.51 -8.42
C LEU A 529 19.06 -23.35 -8.94
N GLN A 530 19.28 -22.48 -9.94
CA GLN A 530 20.64 -22.15 -10.41
C GLN A 530 21.49 -21.50 -9.31
N CYS A 531 20.91 -20.56 -8.58
CA CYS A 531 21.63 -19.85 -7.51
C CYS A 531 21.83 -20.75 -6.29
N GLU A 532 20.89 -21.64 -6.00
CA GLU A 532 21.03 -22.64 -4.93
C GLU A 532 22.26 -23.53 -5.14
N ILE A 533 22.53 -23.98 -6.37
CA ILE A 533 23.73 -24.78 -6.70
C ILE A 533 25.03 -24.09 -6.25
N ILE A 534 25.07 -22.76 -6.37
CA ILE A 534 26.23 -21.95 -5.98
C ILE A 534 26.30 -21.80 -4.45
N ALA A 535 25.15 -21.61 -3.80
CA ALA A 535 25.08 -21.32 -2.38
C ALA A 535 25.07 -22.56 -1.47
N LEU A 536 24.85 -23.76 -2.03
CA LEU A 536 24.70 -25.01 -1.28
C LEU A 536 25.97 -25.33 -0.45
N PRO A 537 25.81 -25.73 0.83
CA PRO A 537 26.92 -26.23 1.64
C PRO A 537 27.62 -27.44 0.99
N LYS A 538 28.96 -27.54 1.14
CA LYS A 538 29.75 -28.63 0.54
C LYS A 538 29.27 -30.02 0.97
N SER A 539 28.80 -30.17 2.22
CA SER A 539 28.26 -31.42 2.75
C SER A 539 27.00 -31.91 2.01
N ASP A 540 26.22 -30.99 1.44
CA ASP A 540 24.89 -31.28 0.92
C ASP A 540 24.91 -31.53 -0.60
N LYS A 541 26.00 -31.09 -1.27
CA LYS A 541 26.18 -31.18 -2.73
C LYS A 541 26.05 -32.58 -3.30
N PHE A 542 26.60 -33.59 -2.63
CA PHE A 542 26.51 -34.98 -3.10
C PHE A 542 25.06 -35.48 -3.10
N ASN A 543 24.34 -35.29 -1.97
CA ASN A 543 22.95 -35.73 -1.84
C ASN A 543 22.04 -34.99 -2.81
N TYR A 544 22.23 -33.67 -2.95
CA TYR A 544 21.49 -32.86 -3.93
C TYR A 544 21.67 -33.41 -5.35
N LEU A 545 22.91 -33.70 -5.75
CA LEU A 545 23.21 -34.25 -7.06
C LEU A 545 22.61 -35.65 -7.27
N GLN A 546 22.58 -36.50 -6.24
CA GLN A 546 21.91 -37.81 -6.30
C GLN A 546 20.40 -37.66 -6.52
N THR A 547 19.73 -36.73 -5.81
CA THR A 547 18.30 -36.42 -6.03
C THR A 547 18.04 -35.95 -7.46
N VAL A 548 18.86 -35.02 -7.96
CA VAL A 548 18.73 -34.54 -9.34
C VAL A 548 18.98 -35.66 -10.34
N SER A 549 20.00 -36.50 -10.12
CA SER A 549 20.33 -37.63 -11.00
C SER A 549 19.17 -38.64 -11.09
N ALA A 550 18.59 -39.03 -9.94
CA ALA A 550 17.43 -39.90 -9.89
C ALA A 550 16.22 -39.29 -10.62
N HIS A 551 16.00 -37.98 -10.48
CA HIS A 551 14.95 -37.27 -11.21
C HIS A 551 15.22 -37.24 -12.72
N CYS A 552 16.44 -36.94 -13.15
CA CYS A 552 16.84 -36.95 -14.56
C CYS A 552 16.65 -38.34 -15.19
N CYS A 553 16.92 -39.43 -14.46
CA CYS A 553 16.59 -40.79 -14.87
C CYS A 553 15.08 -40.97 -15.16
N SER A 554 14.22 -40.42 -14.30
CA SER A 554 12.76 -40.41 -14.51
C SER A 554 12.36 -39.62 -15.76
N ILE A 555 12.98 -38.46 -15.99
CA ILE A 555 12.77 -37.65 -17.21
C ILE A 555 13.14 -38.44 -18.47
N VAL A 556 14.33 -39.06 -18.50
CA VAL A 556 14.78 -39.89 -19.63
C VAL A 556 13.81 -41.04 -19.88
N LYS A 557 13.30 -41.69 -18.83
CA LYS A 557 12.29 -42.74 -18.95
C LYS A 557 10.99 -42.21 -19.56
N ARG A 558 10.51 -41.04 -19.13
CA ARG A 558 9.30 -40.38 -19.68
C ARG A 558 9.49 -40.01 -21.14
N TYR A 559 10.66 -39.49 -21.52
CA TYR A 559 11.02 -39.20 -22.91
C TYR A 559 10.99 -40.46 -23.79
N LYS A 560 11.67 -41.54 -23.38
CA LYS A 560 11.66 -42.82 -24.11
C LYS A 560 10.27 -43.45 -24.25
N GLN A 561 9.35 -43.13 -23.33
CA GLN A 561 7.95 -43.57 -23.38
C GLN A 561 7.04 -42.65 -24.21
N GLY A 562 7.58 -41.58 -24.83
CA GLY A 562 6.79 -40.58 -25.57
C GLY A 562 5.91 -39.69 -24.69
N LYS A 563 6.09 -39.72 -23.36
CA LYS A 563 5.28 -38.93 -22.40
C LYS A 563 5.79 -37.50 -22.20
N LEU A 564 6.96 -37.17 -22.75
CA LEU A 564 7.56 -35.85 -22.68
C LEU A 564 8.38 -35.62 -23.95
N GLN A 565 8.15 -34.51 -24.63
CA GLN A 565 8.94 -34.10 -25.79
C GLN A 565 10.08 -33.19 -25.30
N ILE A 566 11.31 -33.49 -25.71
CA ILE A 566 12.52 -32.75 -25.30
C ILE A 566 13.44 -32.65 -26.53
N PRO A 567 13.94 -31.45 -26.88
CA PRO A 567 14.92 -31.30 -27.94
C PRO A 567 16.23 -32.05 -27.65
N ASP A 568 16.86 -32.62 -28.69
CA ASP A 568 18.11 -33.40 -28.55
C ASP A 568 19.23 -32.64 -27.84
N LYS A 569 19.35 -31.33 -28.10
CA LYS A 569 20.34 -30.45 -27.45
C LYS A 569 20.19 -30.42 -25.93
N ILE A 570 18.94 -30.40 -25.44
CA ILE A 570 18.63 -30.43 -23.99
C ILE A 570 18.83 -31.84 -23.45
N LEU A 571 18.39 -32.85 -24.20
CA LEU A 571 18.51 -34.26 -23.81
C LEU A 571 19.98 -34.71 -23.66
N GLN A 572 20.88 -34.25 -24.53
CA GLN A 572 22.33 -34.48 -24.44
C GLN A 572 22.93 -33.95 -23.14
N GLN A 573 22.35 -32.92 -22.53
CA GLN A 573 22.79 -32.40 -21.22
C GLN A 573 22.20 -33.19 -20.04
N ILE A 574 21.01 -33.78 -20.22
CA ILE A 574 20.35 -34.59 -19.19
C ILE A 574 21.03 -35.95 -19.02
N TYR A 575 21.46 -36.60 -20.12
CA TYR A 575 22.03 -37.95 -20.06
C TYR A 575 23.24 -38.11 -19.12
N PRO A 576 24.26 -37.23 -19.16
CA PRO A 576 25.39 -37.33 -18.23
C PRO A 576 24.95 -37.24 -16.77
N ILE A 577 24.04 -36.32 -16.43
CA ILE A 577 23.51 -36.14 -15.07
C ILE A 577 22.72 -37.36 -14.61
N ALA A 578 21.86 -37.91 -15.47
CA ALA A 578 21.11 -39.13 -15.18
C ALA A 578 22.02 -40.35 -14.92
N SER A 579 23.20 -40.40 -15.55
CA SER A 579 24.13 -41.53 -15.43
C SER A 579 24.90 -41.60 -14.09
N LEU A 580 24.70 -40.65 -13.17
CA LEU A 580 25.44 -40.52 -11.92
C LEU A 580 24.84 -41.28 -10.73
N ILE A 581 23.64 -41.83 -10.89
CA ILE A 581 22.93 -42.52 -9.81
C ILE A 581 23.80 -43.67 -9.24
N ASN A 582 23.99 -43.70 -7.92
CA ASN A 582 24.79 -44.70 -7.21
C ASN A 582 26.27 -44.81 -7.62
N LYS A 583 26.83 -43.81 -8.33
CA LYS A 583 28.28 -43.74 -8.58
C LYS A 583 28.99 -43.07 -7.41
N ASN A 584 30.10 -43.66 -6.99
CA ASN A 584 31.03 -43.00 -6.08
C ASN A 584 31.84 -41.97 -6.88
N ILE A 585 31.67 -40.69 -6.57
CA ILE A 585 32.28 -39.57 -7.29
C ILE A 585 32.99 -38.66 -6.30
N ASP A 586 34.14 -38.12 -6.71
CA ASP A 586 34.92 -37.20 -5.87
C ASP A 586 34.36 -35.77 -5.87
N ASN A 587 34.91 -34.91 -5.01
CA ASN A 587 34.47 -33.52 -4.89
C ASN A 587 34.64 -32.71 -6.19
N SER A 588 35.68 -32.97 -6.99
CA SER A 588 35.89 -32.28 -8.27
C SER A 588 34.80 -32.66 -9.27
N GLN A 589 34.46 -33.95 -9.33
CA GLN A 589 33.39 -34.47 -10.17
C GLN A 589 32.01 -33.94 -9.73
N ILE A 590 31.76 -33.80 -8.42
CA ILE A 590 30.53 -33.19 -7.91
C ILE A 590 30.38 -31.77 -8.46
N GLU A 591 31.41 -30.92 -8.33
CA GLU A 591 31.36 -29.53 -8.82
C GLU A 591 31.19 -29.47 -10.34
N GLN A 592 31.90 -30.30 -11.10
CA GLN A 592 31.75 -30.36 -12.57
C GLN A 592 30.32 -30.72 -13.00
N ASN A 593 29.69 -31.69 -12.34
CA ASN A 593 28.32 -32.10 -12.65
C ASN A 593 27.27 -31.06 -12.21
N LEU A 594 27.51 -30.36 -11.10
CA LEU A 594 26.69 -29.22 -10.68
C LEU A 594 26.78 -28.05 -11.67
N GLN A 595 27.96 -27.80 -12.26
CA GLN A 595 28.08 -26.81 -13.36
C GLN A 595 27.32 -27.25 -14.61
N LEU A 596 27.33 -28.55 -14.94
CA LEU A 596 26.51 -29.07 -16.05
C LEU A 596 25.02 -28.87 -15.79
N LEU A 597 24.54 -29.14 -14.58
CA LEU A 597 23.16 -28.87 -14.17
C LEU A 597 22.82 -27.37 -14.27
N LYS A 598 23.71 -26.50 -13.79
CA LYS A 598 23.52 -25.05 -13.88
C LYS A 598 23.41 -24.60 -15.33
N LYS A 599 24.21 -25.16 -16.24
CA LYS A 599 24.13 -24.90 -17.69
C LYS A 599 22.79 -25.36 -18.27
N LEU A 600 22.34 -26.58 -17.96
CA LEU A 600 21.03 -27.09 -18.38
C LEU A 600 19.89 -26.16 -17.93
N LEU A 601 19.92 -25.72 -16.68
CA LEU A 601 18.95 -24.79 -16.13
C LEU A 601 19.01 -23.40 -16.83
N LYS A 602 20.22 -22.90 -17.10
CA LYS A 602 20.46 -21.65 -17.85
C LYS A 602 19.86 -21.70 -19.26
N ASP A 603 20.04 -22.81 -19.97
CA ASP A 603 19.46 -23.02 -21.30
C ASP A 603 17.92 -23.07 -21.25
N CYS A 604 17.34 -23.71 -20.23
CA CYS A 604 15.89 -23.68 -20.02
C CYS A 604 15.34 -22.25 -19.77
N VAL A 605 16.07 -21.39 -19.04
CA VAL A 605 15.66 -19.98 -18.87
C VAL A 605 15.67 -19.23 -20.20
N ALA A 606 16.62 -19.51 -21.09
CA ALA A 606 16.68 -18.88 -22.42
C ALA A 606 15.46 -19.29 -23.27
N GLU A 607 15.10 -20.58 -23.28
CA GLU A 607 13.91 -21.08 -23.98
C GLU A 607 12.62 -20.46 -23.42
N LEU A 608 12.47 -20.47 -22.08
CA LEU A 608 11.33 -19.85 -21.42
C LEU A 608 11.25 -18.34 -21.66
N GLY A 609 12.39 -17.64 -21.74
CA GLY A 609 12.44 -16.21 -22.03
C GLY A 609 11.90 -15.88 -23.43
N ASN A 610 12.19 -16.71 -24.43
CA ASN A 610 11.60 -16.57 -25.77
C ASN A 610 10.08 -16.80 -25.73
N GLU A 611 9.62 -17.81 -25.00
CA GLU A 611 8.19 -18.10 -24.88
C GLU A 611 7.43 -17.04 -24.05
N LEU A 612 8.09 -16.42 -23.07
CA LEU A 612 7.56 -15.25 -22.34
C LEU A 612 7.35 -14.06 -23.29
N GLN A 613 8.30 -13.82 -24.21
CA GLN A 613 8.16 -12.79 -25.23
C GLN A 613 7.00 -13.09 -26.18
N VAL A 614 6.83 -14.34 -26.60
CA VAL A 614 5.68 -14.77 -27.41
C VAL A 614 4.37 -14.55 -26.67
N ALA A 615 4.32 -14.87 -25.37
CA ALA A 615 3.14 -14.63 -24.53
C ALA A 615 2.79 -13.14 -24.44
N ALA A 616 3.80 -12.27 -24.24
CA ALA A 616 3.63 -10.82 -24.16
C ALA A 616 3.15 -10.21 -25.49
N ASP A 617 3.61 -10.75 -26.63
CA ASP A 617 3.14 -10.35 -27.95
C ASP A 617 1.84 -11.05 -28.38
N GLY A 618 1.27 -11.93 -27.54
CA GLY A 618 0.07 -12.73 -27.81
C GLY A 618 -1.08 -11.92 -28.40
N PRO A 619 -1.52 -10.79 -27.82
CA PRO A 619 -2.60 -9.97 -28.41
C PRO A 619 -2.28 -9.38 -29.80
N LYS A 620 -1.00 -9.28 -30.17
CA LYS A 620 -0.49 -8.66 -31.41
C LYS A 620 -0.06 -9.69 -32.46
N SER A 621 -0.15 -10.99 -32.15
CA SER A 621 0.41 -12.07 -32.96
C SER A 621 -0.39 -13.37 -32.75
N ALA A 622 -0.62 -14.13 -33.81
CA ALA A 622 -1.25 -15.46 -33.70
C ALA A 622 -0.35 -16.50 -33.02
N LEU A 623 0.95 -16.21 -32.83
CA LEU A 623 1.86 -17.11 -32.12
C LEU A 623 1.43 -17.29 -30.66
N ARG A 624 1.50 -18.53 -30.17
CA ARG A 624 1.28 -18.85 -28.76
C ARG A 624 2.50 -19.54 -28.18
N PRO A 625 2.72 -19.40 -26.85
CA PRO A 625 3.80 -20.12 -26.19
C PRO A 625 3.71 -21.62 -26.45
N ASP A 626 4.85 -22.23 -26.75
CA ASP A 626 4.94 -23.67 -26.98
C ASP A 626 4.82 -24.44 -25.65
N ASP A 627 3.68 -25.10 -25.46
CA ASP A 627 3.41 -25.89 -24.26
C ASP A 627 4.39 -27.06 -24.08
N SER A 628 4.99 -27.58 -25.15
CA SER A 628 6.01 -28.62 -25.02
C SER A 628 7.25 -28.07 -24.30
N ILE A 629 7.66 -26.83 -24.63
CA ILE A 629 8.77 -26.12 -23.98
C ILE A 629 8.49 -25.91 -22.51
N ILE A 630 7.33 -25.33 -22.20
CA ILE A 630 6.92 -25.07 -20.82
C ILE A 630 6.91 -26.38 -20.01
N ARG A 631 6.32 -27.45 -20.56
CA ARG A 631 6.21 -28.75 -19.88
C ARG A 631 7.55 -29.41 -19.63
N TYR A 632 8.49 -29.42 -20.57
CA TYR A 632 9.78 -30.04 -20.32
C TYR A 632 10.65 -29.19 -19.38
N CYS A 633 10.60 -27.86 -19.46
CA CYS A 633 11.29 -27.00 -18.49
C CYS A 633 10.75 -27.22 -17.07
N GLN A 634 9.43 -27.26 -16.90
CA GLN A 634 8.79 -27.61 -15.63
C GLN A 634 9.18 -29.00 -15.14
N ALA A 635 9.23 -29.99 -16.04
CA ALA A 635 9.67 -31.34 -15.69
C ALA A 635 11.14 -31.37 -15.26
N ILE A 636 12.02 -30.57 -15.87
CA ILE A 636 13.44 -30.47 -15.49
C ILE A 636 13.58 -29.85 -14.10
N THR A 637 12.81 -28.81 -13.77
CA THR A 637 12.89 -28.13 -12.47
C THR A 637 12.09 -28.83 -11.36
N SER A 638 11.28 -29.83 -11.66
CA SER A 638 10.38 -30.47 -10.68
C SER A 638 11.07 -31.44 -9.71
N TYR A 639 12.41 -31.56 -9.73
CA TYR A 639 13.12 -32.34 -8.70
C TYR A 639 13.03 -31.69 -7.32
N LYS A 640 12.68 -30.40 -7.25
CA LYS A 640 12.49 -29.64 -6.01
C LYS A 640 11.42 -28.56 -6.19
N GLU A 641 10.55 -28.42 -5.19
CA GLU A 641 9.62 -27.30 -5.10
C GLU A 641 10.28 -26.08 -4.45
N VAL A 642 10.00 -24.89 -4.98
CA VAL A 642 10.42 -23.61 -4.42
C VAL A 642 9.23 -23.05 -3.64
N GLN A 643 9.19 -23.32 -2.33
CA GLN A 643 7.97 -23.17 -1.52
C GLN A 643 7.46 -21.73 -1.40
N TRP A 644 8.38 -20.75 -1.42
CA TRP A 644 8.02 -19.34 -1.27
C TRP A 644 7.24 -18.76 -2.47
N LEU A 645 7.31 -19.39 -3.65
CA LEU A 645 6.54 -18.95 -4.83
C LEU A 645 5.03 -19.04 -4.61
N ALA A 646 4.56 -20.04 -3.86
CA ALA A 646 3.15 -20.16 -3.48
C ALA A 646 2.81 -19.26 -2.28
N ASP A 647 3.71 -19.19 -1.30
CA ASP A 647 3.48 -18.49 -0.04
C ASP A 647 3.48 -16.97 -0.14
N LYS A 648 4.20 -16.37 -1.10
CA LYS A 648 4.26 -14.90 -1.25
C LYS A 648 2.90 -14.24 -1.48
N LYS A 649 1.88 -14.99 -1.92
CA LYS A 649 0.49 -14.53 -2.09
C LYS A 649 -0.47 -15.00 -0.98
N ASN A 650 -0.01 -15.81 -0.02
CA ASN A 650 -0.85 -16.40 1.02
C ASN A 650 -1.04 -15.43 2.21
N LYS A 651 -2.29 -15.17 2.60
CA LYS A 651 -2.65 -14.23 3.68
C LYS A 651 -2.32 -14.74 5.09
N GLU A 652 -2.09 -16.04 5.27
CA GLU A 652 -1.67 -16.62 6.55
C GLU A 652 -0.21 -16.31 6.88
N VAL A 653 0.61 -16.04 5.86
CA VAL A 653 2.03 -15.76 6.01
C VAL A 653 2.22 -14.44 6.75
N PHE A 654 3.02 -14.50 7.81
CA PHE A 654 3.27 -13.47 8.81
C PHE A 654 2.02 -13.00 9.58
N THR A 655 0.94 -13.79 9.54
CA THR A 655 -0.24 -13.64 10.42
C THR A 655 -0.32 -14.79 11.42
N LEU A 656 -0.27 -16.03 10.90
CA LEU A 656 -0.43 -17.27 11.66
C LEU A 656 0.83 -18.14 11.61
N ARG A 657 1.67 -17.95 10.60
CA ARG A 657 2.89 -18.73 10.37
C ARG A 657 3.91 -17.92 9.60
N VAL A 658 5.18 -18.31 9.67
CA VAL A 658 6.25 -17.78 8.83
C VAL A 658 6.11 -18.21 7.36
N MET A 659 6.85 -17.53 6.47
CA MET A 659 6.94 -17.91 5.05
C MET A 659 7.78 -19.18 4.89
N LYS A 660 7.31 -20.15 4.11
CA LYS A 660 8.04 -21.40 3.87
C LYS A 660 9.27 -21.17 2.99
N THR A 661 10.37 -21.81 3.37
CA THR A 661 11.65 -21.81 2.67
C THR A 661 12.30 -23.18 2.85
N ASN A 662 12.93 -23.70 1.80
CA ASN A 662 13.58 -25.01 1.80
C ASN A 662 14.86 -25.05 0.97
N GLY A 663 15.39 -23.89 0.57
CA GLY A 663 16.54 -23.76 -0.32
C GLY A 663 17.59 -22.77 0.18
N TYR A 664 18.50 -22.44 -0.72
CA TYR A 664 19.61 -21.51 -0.48
C TYR A 664 19.69 -20.45 -1.59
N SER A 665 18.62 -20.24 -2.36
CA SER A 665 18.58 -19.14 -3.32
C SER A 665 18.63 -17.79 -2.59
N PRO A 666 18.94 -16.68 -3.29
CA PRO A 666 18.99 -15.37 -2.66
C PRO A 666 17.69 -15.02 -1.92
N ILE A 667 16.53 -15.38 -2.47
CA ILE A 667 15.22 -15.17 -1.82
C ILE A 667 15.05 -16.09 -0.61
N ASP A 668 15.47 -17.36 -0.69
CA ASP A 668 15.41 -18.26 0.47
C ASP A 668 16.20 -17.72 1.67
N LEU A 669 17.40 -17.16 1.42
CA LEU A 669 18.23 -16.58 2.46
C LEU A 669 17.59 -15.35 3.11
N MET A 670 16.95 -14.48 2.31
CA MET A 670 16.21 -13.33 2.82
C MET A 670 15.01 -13.75 3.68
N ILE A 671 14.29 -14.79 3.24
CA ILE A 671 13.18 -15.37 4.00
C ILE A 671 13.68 -15.98 5.31
N GLN A 672 14.76 -16.77 5.29
CA GLN A 672 15.36 -17.35 6.50
C GLN A 672 15.73 -16.26 7.51
N GLN A 673 16.46 -15.23 7.06
CA GLN A 673 16.85 -14.10 7.90
C GLN A 673 15.64 -13.39 8.51
N THR A 674 14.56 -13.24 7.74
CA THR A 674 13.32 -12.60 8.20
C THR A 674 12.57 -13.49 9.18
N ASN A 675 12.45 -14.78 8.89
CA ASN A 675 11.77 -15.77 9.73
C ASN A 675 12.45 -15.91 11.10
N ASP A 676 13.78 -15.84 11.16
CA ASP A 676 14.55 -15.92 12.41
C ASP A 676 14.25 -14.76 13.37
N ILE A 677 13.79 -13.62 12.84
CA ILE A 677 13.49 -12.39 13.59
C ILE A 677 11.98 -12.22 13.79
N PHE A 678 11.18 -12.85 12.94
CA PHE A 678 9.73 -12.68 12.95
C PHE A 678 9.13 -13.02 14.31
N GLU A 679 8.35 -12.08 14.82
CA GLU A 679 7.47 -12.29 15.96
C GLU A 679 6.02 -12.05 15.52
N GLN A 680 5.10 -12.87 16.02
CA GLN A 680 3.68 -12.63 15.78
C GLN A 680 3.27 -11.30 16.41
N ASN A 681 2.47 -10.51 15.68
CA ASN A 681 1.98 -9.22 16.15
C ASN A 681 1.17 -9.40 17.45
N GLN A 682 1.50 -8.59 18.47
CA GLN A 682 0.90 -8.64 19.81
C GLN A 682 -0.08 -7.49 20.08
N LEU A 683 -0.44 -6.71 19.05
CA LEU A 683 -1.36 -5.59 19.23
C LEU A 683 -2.75 -6.11 19.61
N VAL A 684 -3.26 -5.59 20.72
CA VAL A 684 -4.59 -5.90 21.23
C VAL A 684 -5.45 -4.65 21.10
N ALA A 685 -6.66 -4.83 20.56
CA ALA A 685 -7.65 -3.76 20.51
C ALA A 685 -8.40 -3.65 21.84
N ARG A 686 -8.72 -2.42 22.25
CA ARG A 686 -9.62 -2.18 23.38
C ARG A 686 -11.09 -2.44 23.00
N PRO A 687 -11.96 -2.73 23.99
CA PRO A 687 -13.39 -2.85 23.75
C PRO A 687 -13.97 -1.59 23.07
N ILE A 688 -14.85 -1.81 22.09
CA ILE A 688 -15.31 -0.74 21.18
C ILE A 688 -16.09 0.36 21.91
N GLU A 689 -16.82 0.01 22.96
CA GLU A 689 -17.63 0.93 23.76
C GLU A 689 -16.82 1.99 24.52
N GLN A 690 -15.53 1.73 24.78
CA GLN A 690 -14.64 2.71 25.42
C GLN A 690 -14.39 3.93 24.53
N PHE A 691 -14.60 3.80 23.21
CA PHE A 691 -14.42 4.91 22.27
C PHE A 691 -15.69 5.72 22.05
N ARG A 692 -16.82 5.31 22.65
CA ARG A 692 -18.14 5.92 22.43
C ARG A 692 -18.17 7.43 22.73
N LYS A 693 -17.34 7.89 23.66
CA LYS A 693 -17.28 9.29 24.13
C LYS A 693 -16.30 10.18 23.36
N LEU A 694 -16.01 9.86 22.09
CA LEU A 694 -15.13 10.68 21.25
C LEU A 694 -15.73 12.06 20.93
N TYR A 695 -17.05 12.20 20.99
CA TYR A 695 -17.75 13.47 20.78
C TYR A 695 -18.27 14.02 22.11
N TYR A 696 -17.36 14.24 23.07
CA TYR A 696 -17.74 14.72 24.39
C TYR A 696 -18.26 16.16 24.29
N GLY A 697 -19.40 16.46 24.93
CA GLY A 697 -20.02 17.78 24.90
C GLY A 697 -20.80 18.12 23.62
N VAL A 698 -20.92 17.19 22.66
CA VAL A 698 -21.78 17.36 21.49
C VAL A 698 -23.12 16.70 21.74
N ASP A 699 -24.15 17.51 21.96
CA ASP A 699 -25.52 17.03 22.09
C ASP A 699 -26.15 16.72 20.73
N PHE A 700 -26.92 15.64 20.67
CA PHE A 700 -27.74 15.27 19.52
C PHE A 700 -29.09 14.72 20.03
N TYR A 701 -30.13 14.90 19.22
CA TYR A 701 -31.51 14.57 19.61
C TYR A 701 -32.01 13.30 18.93
N ASP A 702 -33.24 12.88 19.25
CA ASP A 702 -33.84 11.64 18.75
C ASP A 702 -33.89 11.58 17.22
N LYS A 703 -34.07 12.73 16.54
CA LYS A 703 -34.03 12.82 15.08
C LYS A 703 -32.68 12.34 14.52
N GLN A 704 -31.57 12.91 15.00
CA GLN A 704 -30.22 12.51 14.57
C GLN A 704 -29.92 11.06 14.96
N ARG A 705 -30.40 10.59 16.12
CA ARG A 705 -30.23 9.20 16.55
C ARG A 705 -30.94 8.21 15.62
N GLN A 706 -32.18 8.48 15.23
CA GLN A 706 -32.93 7.65 14.29
C GLN A 706 -32.27 7.64 12.91
N GLN A 707 -31.86 8.83 12.42
CA GLN A 707 -31.13 8.96 11.16
C GLN A 707 -29.82 8.17 11.19
N ALA A 708 -29.04 8.29 12.27
CA ALA A 708 -27.81 7.54 12.45
C ALA A 708 -28.07 6.02 12.43
N GLN A 709 -29.13 5.52 13.09
CA GLN A 709 -29.47 4.09 13.12
C GLN A 709 -29.76 3.55 11.73
N GLN A 710 -30.52 4.31 10.93
CA GLN A 710 -30.78 3.98 9.53
C GLN A 710 -29.48 3.95 8.73
N ILE A 711 -28.63 4.98 8.87
CA ILE A 711 -27.34 5.08 8.19
C ILE A 711 -26.43 3.89 8.51
N LYS A 712 -26.27 3.56 9.79
CA LYS A 712 -25.49 2.41 10.25
C LYS A 712 -26.06 1.10 9.70
N GLY A 713 -27.39 0.96 9.69
CA GLY A 713 -28.08 -0.23 9.19
C GLY A 713 -27.78 -0.48 7.71
N GLU A 714 -28.01 0.54 6.89
CA GLU A 714 -27.83 0.50 5.44
C GLU A 714 -26.36 0.25 5.05
N TYR A 715 -25.43 1.05 5.59
CA TYR A 715 -23.99 0.90 5.34
C TYR A 715 -23.50 -0.52 5.66
N ASN A 716 -23.87 -1.06 6.84
CA ASN A 716 -23.43 -2.40 7.24
C ASN A 716 -24.08 -3.50 6.40
N SER A 717 -25.31 -3.30 5.92
CA SER A 717 -26.00 -4.23 5.01
C SER A 717 -25.24 -4.33 3.69
N GLN A 718 -24.88 -3.19 3.09
CA GLN A 718 -24.14 -3.12 1.84
C GLN A 718 -22.74 -3.75 1.96
N VAL A 719 -22.00 -3.44 3.02
CA VAL A 719 -20.67 -4.03 3.27
C VAL A 719 -20.75 -5.55 3.48
N ARG A 720 -21.77 -6.05 4.21
CA ARG A 720 -21.96 -7.49 4.40
C ARG A 720 -22.22 -8.18 3.08
N LYS A 721 -23.14 -7.65 2.27
CA LYS A 721 -23.49 -8.18 0.96
C LYS A 721 -22.26 -8.26 0.05
N ARG A 722 -21.42 -7.21 0.04
CA ARG A 722 -20.16 -7.21 -0.70
C ARG A 722 -19.23 -8.34 -0.29
N ILE A 723 -18.99 -8.52 1.01
CA ILE A 723 -18.02 -9.51 1.51
C ILE A 723 -18.52 -10.94 1.27
N GLU A 724 -19.81 -11.18 1.46
CA GLU A 724 -20.42 -12.48 1.12
C GLU A 724 -20.21 -12.84 -0.36
N LEU A 725 -20.35 -11.85 -1.26
CA LEU A 725 -20.09 -12.04 -2.68
C LEU A 725 -18.60 -12.21 -2.99
N GLU A 726 -17.71 -11.43 -2.37
CA GLU A 726 -16.25 -11.57 -2.51
C GLU A 726 -15.77 -12.96 -2.06
N ASP A 727 -16.29 -13.49 -0.95
CA ASP A 727 -15.92 -14.81 -0.46
C ASP A 727 -16.50 -15.93 -1.32
N ARG A 728 -17.74 -15.77 -1.80
CA ARG A 728 -18.37 -16.72 -2.71
C ARG A 728 -17.64 -16.75 -4.06
N GLN A 729 -17.28 -15.60 -4.63
CA GLN A 729 -16.58 -15.48 -5.91
C GLN A 729 -15.23 -16.23 -5.92
N LYS A 730 -14.51 -16.28 -4.79
CA LYS A 730 -13.23 -17.00 -4.67
C LYS A 730 -13.35 -18.50 -4.88
N ILE A 731 -14.49 -19.10 -4.52
CA ILE A 731 -14.69 -20.55 -4.51
C ILE A 731 -15.76 -21.03 -5.49
N GLU A 732 -16.60 -20.13 -6.00
CA GLU A 732 -17.70 -20.38 -6.95
C GLU A 732 -17.58 -19.42 -8.13
N HIS A 733 -16.55 -19.64 -8.95
CA HIS A 733 -16.20 -18.73 -10.05
C HIS A 733 -17.03 -19.02 -11.31
N GLY A 734 -17.51 -17.96 -11.96
CA GLY A 734 -18.31 -18.03 -13.19
C GLY A 734 -19.80 -18.32 -12.97
N PRO A 735 -20.55 -18.60 -14.05
CA PRO A 735 -21.99 -18.85 -14.01
C PRO A 735 -22.33 -20.08 -13.17
N TYR A 736 -23.58 -20.11 -12.69
CA TYR A 736 -24.14 -21.23 -11.95
C TYR A 736 -25.49 -21.66 -12.52
N LEU A 737 -25.87 -22.89 -12.19
CA LEU A 737 -27.07 -23.56 -12.66
C LEU A 737 -27.98 -23.79 -11.45
N VAL A 738 -29.25 -23.41 -11.55
CA VAL A 738 -30.30 -23.86 -10.64
C VAL A 738 -31.07 -24.98 -11.32
N ILE A 739 -31.15 -26.14 -10.66
CA ILE A 739 -31.97 -27.26 -11.12
C ILE A 739 -33.13 -27.51 -10.16
N THR A 740 -34.35 -27.48 -10.68
CA THR A 740 -35.58 -27.69 -9.93
C THR A 740 -36.08 -29.12 -10.15
N SER A 741 -36.21 -29.89 -9.07
CA SER A 741 -36.75 -31.24 -9.11
C SER A 741 -38.23 -31.22 -9.51
N PRO A 742 -38.65 -31.96 -10.55
CA PRO A 742 -40.05 -31.99 -10.98
C PRO A 742 -40.95 -32.69 -9.96
N THR A 743 -40.38 -33.58 -9.14
CA THR A 743 -41.13 -34.37 -8.16
C THR A 743 -41.26 -33.67 -6.81
N THR A 744 -40.26 -32.89 -6.39
CA THR A 744 -40.24 -32.27 -5.05
C THR A 744 -40.32 -30.74 -5.07
N ALA A 745 -40.23 -30.11 -6.25
CA ALA A 745 -40.07 -28.68 -6.46
C ALA A 745 -38.85 -28.04 -5.74
N LYS A 746 -37.99 -28.85 -5.11
CA LYS A 746 -36.76 -28.39 -4.48
C LYS A 746 -35.75 -27.93 -5.53
N GLN A 747 -35.00 -26.89 -5.19
CA GLN A 747 -33.99 -26.28 -6.05
C GLN A 747 -32.58 -26.61 -5.56
N LEU A 748 -31.70 -26.91 -6.50
CA LEU A 748 -30.31 -27.24 -6.24
C LEU A 748 -29.41 -26.31 -7.05
N GLU A 749 -28.46 -25.65 -6.38
CA GLU A 749 -27.46 -24.81 -7.05
C GLU A 749 -26.20 -25.64 -7.40
N VAL A 750 -25.83 -25.63 -8.68
CA VAL A 750 -24.63 -26.22 -9.23
C VAL A 750 -23.71 -25.09 -9.72
N THR A 751 -22.53 -24.96 -9.13
CA THR A 751 -21.59 -23.85 -9.30
C THR A 751 -20.29 -24.29 -9.98
N ASN A 752 -19.37 -23.35 -10.24
CA ASN A 752 -18.08 -23.60 -10.90
C ASN A 752 -18.21 -24.23 -12.29
N LEU A 753 -19.30 -23.99 -13.02
CA LEU A 753 -19.63 -24.66 -14.28
C LEU A 753 -18.47 -24.59 -15.28
N ILE A 754 -17.85 -23.41 -15.40
CA ILE A 754 -16.73 -23.12 -16.32
C ILE A 754 -15.44 -23.88 -16.03
N LYS A 755 -15.32 -24.56 -14.88
CA LYS A 755 -14.17 -25.41 -14.53
C LYS A 755 -14.32 -26.85 -15.02
N PHE A 756 -15.47 -27.20 -15.61
CA PHE A 756 -15.76 -28.54 -16.08
C PHE A 756 -15.91 -28.61 -17.61
N PRO A 757 -15.65 -29.77 -18.23
CA PRO A 757 -15.68 -29.92 -19.69
C PRO A 757 -17.01 -29.54 -20.35
N ALA A 758 -18.13 -29.71 -19.63
CA ALA A 758 -19.47 -29.37 -20.12
C ALA A 758 -19.61 -27.89 -20.51
N ALA A 759 -18.81 -26.99 -19.95
CA ALA A 759 -18.90 -25.56 -20.24
C ALA A 759 -18.58 -25.20 -21.70
N LYS A 760 -17.85 -26.06 -22.42
CA LYS A 760 -17.54 -25.88 -23.85
C LYS A 760 -18.62 -26.47 -24.77
N ASN A 761 -19.61 -27.17 -24.22
CA ASN A 761 -20.72 -27.70 -24.99
C ASN A 761 -21.86 -26.68 -25.05
N ILE A 762 -22.21 -26.22 -26.25
CA ILE A 762 -23.29 -25.24 -26.43
C ILE A 762 -24.67 -25.79 -26.07
N ASP A 763 -24.90 -27.09 -26.24
CA ASP A 763 -26.19 -27.74 -25.93
C ASP A 763 -26.43 -27.78 -24.42
N PHE A 764 -25.36 -27.82 -23.62
CA PHE A 764 -25.48 -27.71 -22.16
C PHE A 764 -26.14 -26.38 -21.77
N TRP A 765 -25.64 -25.26 -22.30
CA TRP A 765 -26.17 -23.92 -21.99
C TRP A 765 -27.58 -23.66 -22.57
N LYS A 766 -27.99 -24.43 -23.59
CA LYS A 766 -29.33 -24.40 -24.20
C LYS A 766 -30.33 -25.36 -23.55
N SER A 767 -29.88 -26.24 -22.65
CA SER A 767 -30.72 -27.26 -22.05
C SER A 767 -31.78 -26.64 -21.13
N SER A 768 -33.06 -26.95 -21.36
CA SER A 768 -34.16 -26.57 -20.46
C SER A 768 -34.38 -27.59 -19.34
N GLU A 769 -33.89 -28.82 -19.54
CA GLU A 769 -34.00 -29.93 -18.61
C GLU A 769 -32.71 -30.75 -18.60
N LEU A 770 -32.31 -31.23 -17.41
CA LEU A 770 -31.16 -32.14 -17.27
C LEU A 770 -31.51 -33.28 -16.31
N THR A 771 -31.00 -34.48 -16.62
CA THR A 771 -30.93 -35.55 -15.62
C THR A 771 -29.54 -35.52 -15.01
N ILE A 772 -29.47 -35.31 -13.69
CA ILE A 772 -28.21 -35.23 -12.97
C ILE A 772 -28.07 -36.31 -11.90
N LYS A 773 -26.83 -36.70 -11.62
CA LYS A 773 -26.44 -37.55 -10.49
C LYS A 773 -25.38 -36.83 -9.67
N ILE A 774 -25.50 -36.91 -8.34
CA ILE A 774 -24.53 -36.33 -7.41
C ILE A 774 -23.42 -37.34 -7.16
N GLY A 775 -22.18 -36.92 -7.35
CA GLY A 775 -20.97 -37.68 -7.06
C GLY A 775 -20.11 -37.02 -5.98
N GLU A 776 -19.16 -37.78 -5.45
CA GLU A 776 -18.15 -37.30 -4.50
C GLU A 776 -16.89 -36.85 -5.22
N ARG A 777 -16.28 -35.76 -4.78
CA ARG A 777 -14.97 -35.30 -5.26
C ARG A 777 -14.05 -34.98 -4.10
N ASN A 778 -12.74 -35.07 -4.36
CA ASN A 778 -11.74 -34.57 -3.45
C ASN A 778 -11.74 -33.03 -3.50
N PRO A 779 -11.98 -32.33 -2.38
CA PRO A 779 -11.94 -30.88 -2.32
C PRO A 779 -10.51 -30.38 -2.54
N THR A 780 -10.40 -29.19 -3.14
CA THR A 780 -9.12 -28.49 -3.31
C THR A 780 -9.22 -27.12 -2.66
N GLU A 781 -8.09 -26.46 -2.39
CA GLU A 781 -8.08 -25.11 -1.79
C GLU A 781 -8.92 -24.10 -2.60
N LYS A 782 -8.82 -24.15 -3.93
CA LYS A 782 -9.57 -23.27 -4.84
C LYS A 782 -11.04 -23.66 -5.03
N ILE A 783 -11.40 -24.92 -4.77
CA ILE A 783 -12.76 -25.44 -4.96
C ILE A 783 -13.05 -26.41 -3.81
N PRO A 784 -13.46 -25.92 -2.64
CA PRO A 784 -13.57 -26.70 -1.40
C PRO A 784 -14.80 -27.62 -1.34
N HIS A 785 -15.70 -27.57 -2.33
CA HIS A 785 -16.94 -28.36 -2.36
C HIS A 785 -16.66 -29.86 -2.42
N THR A 786 -17.33 -30.65 -1.58
CA THR A 786 -17.13 -32.11 -1.51
C THR A 786 -17.97 -32.89 -2.53
N LEU A 787 -19.01 -32.26 -3.10
CA LEU A 787 -19.94 -32.88 -4.04
C LEU A 787 -19.93 -32.19 -5.41
N PHE A 788 -20.19 -32.95 -6.46
CA PHE A 788 -20.34 -32.45 -7.83
C PHE A 788 -21.53 -33.10 -8.54
N ALA A 789 -22.04 -32.44 -9.58
CA ALA A 789 -23.10 -32.96 -10.43
C ALA A 789 -22.52 -33.54 -11.73
N GLN A 790 -23.06 -34.69 -12.15
CA GLN A 790 -22.86 -35.28 -13.47
C GLN A 790 -24.17 -35.22 -14.24
N ALA A 791 -24.13 -34.87 -15.51
CA ALA A 791 -25.27 -34.97 -16.42
C ALA A 791 -24.96 -35.93 -17.57
N LYS A 792 -26.01 -36.57 -18.10
CA LYS A 792 -25.91 -37.43 -19.27
C LYS A 792 -25.95 -36.60 -20.55
N PHE A 793 -24.97 -36.80 -21.42
CA PHE A 793 -24.96 -36.24 -22.77
C PHE A 793 -24.81 -37.36 -23.81
N ILE A 794 -25.40 -37.17 -24.98
CA ILE A 794 -25.21 -38.05 -26.13
C ILE A 794 -24.04 -37.49 -26.93
N THR A 795 -22.97 -38.25 -27.09
CA THR A 795 -21.82 -37.87 -27.94
C THR A 795 -22.19 -37.97 -29.41
N SER A 796 -21.37 -37.37 -30.28
CA SER A 796 -21.58 -37.34 -31.74
C SER A 796 -21.64 -38.73 -32.41
N ASP A 797 -21.16 -39.78 -31.72
CA ASP A 797 -21.22 -41.19 -32.10
C ASP A 797 -22.45 -41.93 -31.53
N GLY A 798 -23.35 -41.23 -30.83
CA GLY A 798 -24.59 -41.76 -30.27
C GLY A 798 -24.45 -42.45 -28.91
N GLN A 799 -23.28 -42.41 -28.26
CA GLN A 799 -23.09 -42.98 -26.92
C GLN A 799 -23.55 -42.02 -25.81
N GLU A 800 -24.20 -42.54 -24.77
CA GLU A 800 -24.46 -41.77 -23.56
C GLU A 800 -23.21 -41.75 -22.67
N VAL A 801 -22.73 -40.55 -22.35
CA VAL A 801 -21.61 -40.33 -21.43
C VAL A 801 -22.04 -39.46 -20.26
N ASP A 802 -21.62 -39.85 -19.05
CA ASP A 802 -21.77 -39.03 -17.86
C ASP A 802 -20.64 -37.98 -17.82
N ILE A 803 -21.00 -36.71 -18.00
CA ILE A 803 -20.05 -35.59 -17.96
C ILE A 803 -20.28 -34.81 -16.66
N ALA A 804 -19.20 -34.55 -15.93
CA ALA A 804 -19.25 -33.64 -14.79
C ALA A 804 -19.59 -32.21 -15.28
N ILE A 805 -20.59 -31.58 -14.67
CA ILE A 805 -21.10 -30.26 -15.10
C ILE A 805 -20.76 -29.13 -14.13
N GLY A 806 -20.48 -29.43 -12.86
CA GLY A 806 -20.22 -28.42 -11.84
C GLY A 806 -20.19 -28.99 -10.42
N THR A 807 -19.83 -28.16 -9.43
CA THR A 807 -19.86 -28.51 -8.00
C THR A 807 -21.22 -28.20 -7.39
N ILE A 808 -21.65 -28.94 -6.37
CA ILE A 808 -22.88 -28.58 -5.64
C ILE A 808 -22.56 -27.48 -4.63
N SER A 809 -23.34 -26.40 -4.58
CA SER A 809 -23.13 -25.30 -3.63
C SER A 809 -23.18 -25.79 -2.18
N MET A 810 -22.32 -25.24 -1.31
CA MET A 810 -22.30 -25.63 0.10
C MET A 810 -23.63 -25.35 0.82
N LYS A 811 -24.39 -24.36 0.33
CA LYS A 811 -25.74 -24.02 0.79
C LYS A 811 -26.71 -25.17 0.49
N SER A 812 -26.79 -25.61 -0.77
CA SER A 812 -27.69 -26.70 -1.15
C SER A 812 -27.34 -28.04 -0.49
N ILE A 813 -26.06 -28.32 -0.25
CA ILE A 813 -25.64 -29.52 0.51
C ILE A 813 -26.27 -29.50 1.91
N LYS A 814 -26.17 -28.37 2.62
CA LYS A 814 -26.70 -28.23 3.98
C LYS A 814 -28.23 -28.20 4.02
N GLU A 815 -28.86 -27.45 3.12
CA GLU A 815 -30.32 -27.26 3.09
C GLU A 815 -31.08 -28.54 2.74
N HIS A 816 -30.45 -29.47 2.02
CA HIS A 816 -31.13 -30.67 1.50
C HIS A 816 -30.49 -32.00 1.96
N ASP A 817 -29.53 -31.98 2.89
CA ASP A 817 -28.76 -33.15 3.36
C ASP A 817 -28.28 -34.05 2.21
N LEU A 818 -27.68 -33.43 1.18
CA LEU A 818 -27.32 -34.10 -0.06
C LEU A 818 -26.17 -35.08 0.13
N LYS A 819 -26.27 -36.27 -0.51
CA LYS A 819 -25.26 -37.34 -0.44
C LYS A 819 -24.93 -37.87 -1.83
N PRO A 820 -23.71 -38.43 -2.02
CA PRO A 820 -23.37 -39.12 -3.26
C PRO A 820 -24.40 -40.20 -3.62
N GLY A 821 -24.70 -40.34 -4.91
CA GLY A 821 -25.68 -41.31 -5.44
C GLY A 821 -27.10 -40.77 -5.59
N MET A 822 -27.44 -39.64 -4.99
CA MET A 822 -28.72 -38.96 -5.24
C MET A 822 -28.82 -38.48 -6.70
N SER A 823 -30.03 -38.40 -7.25
CA SER A 823 -30.25 -37.96 -8.64
C SER A 823 -31.53 -37.14 -8.78
N ILE A 824 -31.55 -36.27 -9.78
CA ILE A 824 -32.73 -35.54 -10.24
C ILE A 824 -32.94 -35.94 -11.70
N LYS A 825 -34.07 -36.58 -12.01
CA LYS A 825 -34.45 -36.92 -13.38
C LYS A 825 -35.24 -35.75 -13.97
N GLN A 826 -34.89 -35.34 -15.20
CA GLN A 826 -35.56 -34.26 -15.94
C GLN A 826 -35.82 -33.02 -15.07
N GLY A 827 -34.79 -32.59 -14.33
CA GLY A 827 -34.85 -31.37 -13.54
C GLY A 827 -34.92 -30.17 -14.46
N LYS A 828 -35.85 -29.24 -14.19
CA LYS A 828 -35.95 -27.98 -14.92
C LYS A 828 -34.71 -27.14 -14.61
N VAL A 829 -34.05 -26.66 -15.66
CA VAL A 829 -32.76 -25.96 -15.59
C VAL A 829 -32.95 -24.47 -15.85
N GLU A 830 -32.28 -23.66 -15.03
CA GLU A 830 -32.11 -22.23 -15.23
C GLU A 830 -30.65 -21.85 -14.99
N PHE A 831 -30.02 -21.25 -16.00
CA PHE A 831 -28.67 -20.72 -15.87
C PHE A 831 -28.71 -19.29 -15.36
N HIS A 832 -27.76 -18.96 -14.50
CA HIS A 832 -27.58 -17.64 -13.93
C HIS A 832 -26.13 -17.21 -14.13
N PHE A 833 -25.92 -15.92 -14.42
CA PHE A 833 -24.60 -15.33 -14.51
C PHE A 833 -23.82 -15.45 -13.19
N GLY A 834 -22.49 -15.46 -13.30
CA GLY A 834 -21.60 -15.56 -12.15
C GLY A 834 -21.48 -14.26 -11.36
N ILE A 835 -20.90 -14.33 -10.16
CA ILE A 835 -20.52 -13.13 -9.41
C ILE A 835 -19.34 -12.48 -10.15
N SER A 836 -19.61 -11.35 -10.81
CA SER A 836 -18.58 -10.59 -11.52
C SER A 836 -17.87 -9.58 -10.61
N ASP A 837 -16.65 -9.20 -10.99
CA ASP A 837 -15.93 -8.09 -10.35
C ASP A 837 -16.74 -6.79 -10.45
N GLY A 838 -17.42 -6.58 -11.58
CA GLY A 838 -18.31 -5.44 -11.78
C GLY A 838 -19.46 -5.35 -10.78
N MET A 839 -20.01 -6.48 -10.31
CA MET A 839 -21.02 -6.48 -9.24
C MET A 839 -20.42 -6.09 -7.88
N ILE A 840 -19.23 -6.60 -7.56
CA ILE A 840 -18.51 -6.26 -6.33
C ILE A 840 -18.14 -4.77 -6.35
N ASP A 841 -17.65 -4.28 -7.47
CA ASP A 841 -17.30 -2.87 -7.66
C ASP A 841 -18.52 -1.96 -7.67
N ALA A 842 -19.64 -2.39 -8.25
CA ALA A 842 -20.91 -1.69 -8.13
C ALA A 842 -21.37 -1.57 -6.67
N LEU A 843 -21.22 -2.62 -5.85
CA LEU A 843 -21.51 -2.54 -4.41
C LEU A 843 -20.53 -1.63 -3.67
N LYS A 844 -19.24 -1.63 -4.03
CA LYS A 844 -18.26 -0.68 -3.49
C LYS A 844 -18.66 0.75 -3.85
N GLN A 845 -19.07 0.99 -5.10
CA GLN A 845 -19.49 2.30 -5.60
C GLN A 845 -20.79 2.76 -4.93
N GLN A 846 -21.80 1.90 -4.85
CA GLN A 846 -23.05 2.18 -4.12
C GLN A 846 -22.78 2.54 -2.66
N THR A 847 -21.84 1.86 -2.00
CA THR A 847 -21.43 2.20 -0.64
C THR A 847 -20.80 3.59 -0.58
N ARG A 848 -19.99 3.98 -1.58
CA ARG A 848 -19.39 5.32 -1.65
C ARG A 848 -20.43 6.40 -1.94
N GLU A 849 -21.26 6.20 -2.96
CA GLU A 849 -22.35 7.10 -3.34
C GLU A 849 -23.31 7.31 -2.17
N TYR A 850 -23.61 6.24 -1.42
CA TYR A 850 -24.39 6.34 -0.20
C TYR A 850 -23.69 7.20 0.86
N VAL A 851 -22.39 7.01 1.08
CA VAL A 851 -21.62 7.84 2.02
C VAL A 851 -21.57 9.32 1.57
N GLU A 852 -21.37 9.57 0.28
CA GLU A 852 -21.32 10.90 -0.32
C GLU A 852 -22.68 11.59 -0.29
N SER A 853 -23.77 10.87 -0.57
CA SER A 853 -25.13 11.42 -0.52
C SER A 853 -25.45 11.91 0.89
N ILE A 854 -25.11 11.12 1.92
CA ILE A 854 -25.27 11.55 3.32
C ILE A 854 -24.44 12.82 3.60
N LYS A 855 -23.20 12.91 3.13
CA LYS A 855 -22.35 14.12 3.30
C LYS A 855 -22.96 15.36 2.63
N GLN A 856 -23.53 15.20 1.44
CA GLN A 856 -24.09 16.30 0.64
C GLN A 856 -25.47 16.74 1.15
N GLU A 857 -26.31 15.79 1.54
CA GLU A 857 -27.66 16.04 2.05
C GLU A 857 -27.65 16.59 3.48
N THR A 858 -26.59 16.34 4.26
CA THR A 858 -26.46 16.85 5.63
C THR A 858 -25.95 18.30 5.61
N PRO A 859 -26.74 19.27 6.11
CA PRO A 859 -26.31 20.67 6.20
C PRO A 859 -25.06 20.81 7.06
N SER A 860 -24.12 21.68 6.67
CA SER A 860 -22.84 21.85 7.39
C SER A 860 -23.00 22.11 8.89
N ALA A 861 -24.07 22.80 9.31
CA ALA A 861 -24.37 23.06 10.72
C ALA A 861 -24.81 21.81 11.52
N GLU A 862 -25.33 20.78 10.86
CA GLU A 862 -25.83 19.55 11.49
C GLU A 862 -24.81 18.40 11.45
N ARG A 863 -23.74 18.52 10.63
CA ARG A 863 -22.75 17.45 10.41
C ARG A 863 -22.11 16.95 11.71
N LEU A 864 -21.71 17.87 12.58
CA LEU A 864 -21.07 17.50 13.85
C LEU A 864 -22.01 16.69 14.77
N GLN A 865 -23.28 17.09 14.85
CA GLN A 865 -24.29 16.38 15.66
C GLN A 865 -24.62 15.01 15.09
N LEU A 866 -24.74 14.90 13.76
CA LEU A 866 -24.99 13.63 13.10
C LEU A 866 -23.77 12.69 13.19
N ALA A 867 -22.55 13.23 13.06
CA ALA A 867 -21.31 12.49 13.27
C ALA A 867 -21.24 11.93 14.70
N ALA A 868 -21.55 12.75 15.71
CA ALA A 868 -21.65 12.31 17.10
C ALA A 868 -22.70 11.21 17.30
N ALA A 869 -23.87 11.34 16.69
CA ALA A 869 -24.93 10.33 16.75
C ALA A 869 -24.51 9.00 16.10
N ILE A 870 -23.92 9.03 14.90
CA ILE A 870 -23.40 7.86 14.18
C ILE A 870 -22.30 7.18 15.00
N HIS A 871 -21.39 7.96 15.59
CA HIS A 871 -20.34 7.46 16.45
C HIS A 871 -20.92 6.75 17.69
N ASP A 872 -21.84 7.40 18.41
CA ASP A 872 -22.48 6.86 19.62
C ASP A 872 -23.10 5.48 19.39
N ILE A 873 -23.94 5.36 18.36
CA ILE A 873 -24.62 4.10 18.05
C ILE A 873 -23.68 3.02 17.49
N SER A 874 -22.53 3.41 16.93
CA SER A 874 -21.58 2.48 16.32
C SER A 874 -20.66 1.84 17.37
N HIS A 875 -20.57 2.44 18.55
CA HIS A 875 -19.70 2.01 19.65
C HIS A 875 -20.52 1.50 20.86
N THR A 876 -21.42 0.54 20.60
CA THR A 876 -22.25 -0.15 21.63
C THR A 876 -21.85 -1.60 21.81
N GLU A 877 -22.10 -2.22 22.98
CA GLU A 877 -21.80 -3.65 23.27
C GLU A 877 -22.40 -4.63 22.24
N SER A 878 -23.58 -4.33 21.68
CA SER A 878 -24.18 -5.10 20.57
C SER A 878 -23.32 -5.17 19.30
N SER A 879 -22.25 -4.37 19.24
CA SER A 879 -21.26 -4.36 18.17
C SER A 879 -20.08 -5.32 18.43
N GLN A 880 -19.99 -5.97 19.61
CA GLN A 880 -18.88 -6.86 20.02
C GLN A 880 -18.90 -8.27 19.39
N ASN A 881 -20.06 -8.82 19.04
CA ASN A 881 -20.24 -10.24 18.69
C ASN A 881 -19.71 -10.69 17.31
N TYR A 882 -18.71 -10.03 16.69
CA TYR A 882 -18.45 -10.23 15.26
C TYR A 882 -16.97 -10.27 14.86
N SER A 883 -16.51 -11.49 14.50
CA SER A 883 -15.14 -11.85 14.14
C SER A 883 -14.68 -11.42 12.72
N GLY A 884 -14.98 -10.20 12.26
CA GLY A 884 -14.31 -9.75 11.02
C GLY A 884 -14.66 -8.40 10.38
N ILE A 885 -15.81 -7.77 10.64
CA ILE A 885 -16.27 -6.64 9.78
C ILE A 885 -16.89 -5.47 10.57
N LYS A 886 -17.52 -5.70 11.73
CA LYS A 886 -18.18 -4.63 12.49
C LYS A 886 -17.19 -3.91 13.42
N ARG A 887 -16.39 -3.01 12.85
CA ARG A 887 -15.42 -2.20 13.60
C ARG A 887 -15.78 -0.70 13.60
N ALA A 888 -17.07 -0.40 13.77
CA ALA A 888 -17.59 0.97 13.64
C ALA A 888 -17.11 1.68 12.35
N GLY A 889 -16.99 0.93 11.24
CA GLY A 889 -16.38 1.43 10.01
C GLY A 889 -17.04 2.70 9.47
N VAL A 890 -18.36 2.77 9.59
CA VAL A 890 -19.22 3.89 9.19
C VAL A 890 -18.90 5.19 9.93
N ALA A 891 -18.48 5.12 11.21
CA ALA A 891 -18.20 6.29 12.03
C ALA A 891 -17.00 7.11 11.50
N PHE A 892 -16.06 6.45 10.82
CA PHE A 892 -14.89 7.10 10.21
C PHE A 892 -15.09 7.42 8.73
N ALA A 893 -16.11 6.83 8.08
CA ALA A 893 -16.29 6.93 6.63
C ALA A 893 -17.11 8.18 6.23
N ILE A 894 -18.13 8.51 7.02
CA ILE A 894 -19.13 9.52 6.63
C ILE A 894 -18.69 10.94 6.98
N PHE A 895 -18.12 11.18 8.15
CA PHE A 895 -17.75 12.53 8.60
C PHE A 895 -16.30 12.51 9.08
N SER A 896 -15.40 12.20 8.14
CA SER A 896 -13.97 12.02 8.42
C SER A 896 -13.34 13.28 9.01
N ASP A 897 -13.73 14.45 8.51
CA ASP A 897 -13.17 15.74 8.92
C ASP A 897 -13.64 16.10 10.33
N GLU A 898 -14.89 15.79 10.66
CA GLU A 898 -15.45 15.96 12.00
C GLU A 898 -14.74 15.04 13.02
N VAL A 899 -14.45 13.79 12.65
CA VAL A 899 -13.64 12.88 13.49
C VAL A 899 -12.24 13.47 13.68
N ILE A 900 -11.57 13.87 12.61
CA ILE A 900 -10.23 14.49 12.66
C ILE A 900 -10.23 15.72 13.57
N GLY A 901 -11.26 16.57 13.48
CA GLY A 901 -11.45 17.72 14.36
C GLY A 901 -11.57 17.32 15.84
N GLN A 902 -12.30 16.25 16.16
CA GLN A 902 -12.38 15.76 17.54
C GLN A 902 -11.03 15.27 18.08
N LEU A 903 -10.17 14.68 17.23
CA LEU A 903 -8.87 14.15 17.64
C LEU A 903 -7.84 15.23 18.02
N GLN A 904 -8.07 16.48 17.59
CA GLN A 904 -7.22 17.63 17.95
C GLN A 904 -7.35 18.04 19.42
N HIS A 905 -8.40 17.59 20.10
CA HIS A 905 -8.68 17.90 21.49
C HIS A 905 -8.83 16.62 22.31
N LEU A 906 -8.53 16.69 23.61
CA LEU A 906 -8.76 15.57 24.50
C LEU A 906 -10.26 15.44 24.78
N GLN A 907 -10.85 14.36 24.27
CA GLN A 907 -12.28 14.03 24.41
C GLN A 907 -12.49 13.09 25.61
N PHE A 908 -11.53 12.20 25.85
CA PHE A 908 -11.56 11.23 26.93
C PHE A 908 -11.09 11.85 28.26
N THR A 909 -11.87 12.81 28.76
CA THR A 909 -11.56 13.56 29.99
C THR A 909 -12.23 12.97 31.23
N GLN A 910 -13.37 12.28 31.08
CA GLN A 910 -14.15 11.74 32.19
C GLN A 910 -14.10 10.21 32.23
N MET A 911 -13.78 9.64 33.39
CA MET A 911 -13.68 8.19 33.58
C MET A 911 -14.06 7.77 35.00
N ARG A 912 -14.40 6.49 35.15
CA ARG A 912 -14.77 5.89 36.43
C ARG A 912 -13.76 4.83 36.82
N VAL A 913 -13.27 4.90 38.06
CA VAL A 913 -12.39 3.91 38.67
C VAL A 913 -13.18 3.10 39.69
N ILE A 914 -13.19 1.79 39.53
CA ILE A 914 -13.90 0.85 40.39
C ILE A 914 -12.93 0.12 41.33
N GLY A 915 -13.46 -0.38 42.44
CA GLY A 915 -12.65 -1.11 43.42
C GLY A 915 -11.89 -0.19 44.37
N THR A 916 -12.33 1.07 44.49
CA THR A 916 -11.76 2.06 45.42
C THR A 916 -11.82 1.59 46.87
N GLN A 917 -12.74 0.69 47.21
CA GLN A 917 -12.89 0.11 48.55
C GLN A 917 -11.89 -1.01 48.90
N PHE A 918 -11.10 -1.50 47.93
CA PHE A 918 -10.21 -2.66 48.10
C PHE A 918 -8.75 -2.32 47.87
N ASN A 919 -8.34 -1.08 48.12
CA ASN A 919 -6.97 -0.63 47.89
C ASN A 919 -6.46 0.33 48.97
N GLU A 920 -5.31 0.92 48.69
CA GLU A 920 -4.52 1.76 49.58
C GLU A 920 -5.21 3.07 49.97
N TYR A 921 -6.28 3.46 49.26
CA TYR A 921 -7.12 4.63 49.49
C TYR A 921 -8.53 4.30 50.00
N ALA A 922 -8.81 3.05 50.41
CA ALA A 922 -10.16 2.63 50.79
C ALA A 922 -10.82 3.48 51.88
N LEU A 923 -10.05 4.10 52.77
CA LEU A 923 -10.58 4.94 53.86
C LEU A 923 -10.60 6.43 53.55
N GLN A 924 -10.21 6.83 52.33
CA GLN A 924 -10.13 8.23 51.90
C GLN A 924 -11.30 8.58 50.97
N ASN A 925 -12.01 9.67 51.28
CA ASN A 925 -13.05 10.22 50.42
C ASN A 925 -12.53 11.47 49.73
N PHE A 926 -12.42 11.40 48.40
CA PHE A 926 -12.03 12.52 47.57
C PHE A 926 -13.24 13.42 47.28
N GLN A 927 -13.06 14.73 47.34
CA GLN A 927 -14.08 15.77 47.15
C GLN A 927 -13.78 16.65 45.92
N GLY A 928 -12.98 16.15 44.97
CA GLY A 928 -12.55 16.87 43.77
C GLY A 928 -11.11 17.37 43.83
N GLU A 929 -10.27 16.80 44.72
CA GLU A 929 -8.86 17.15 44.80
C GLU A 929 -8.15 16.91 43.47
N ARG A 930 -7.30 17.86 43.07
CA ARG A 930 -6.49 17.76 41.87
C ARG A 930 -5.17 17.09 42.20
N LEU A 931 -5.02 15.85 41.76
CA LEU A 931 -3.87 15.00 42.08
C LEU A 931 -3.20 14.48 40.81
N PRO A 932 -1.87 14.25 40.83
CA PRO A 932 -1.18 13.58 39.75
C PRO A 932 -1.63 12.12 39.68
N ILE A 933 -2.02 11.69 38.47
CA ILE A 933 -2.43 10.33 38.16
C ILE A 933 -1.55 9.74 37.06
N LYS A 934 -1.44 8.41 37.06
CA LYS A 934 -0.79 7.63 36.02
C LYS A 934 -1.63 6.40 35.67
N PHE A 935 -1.70 6.08 34.39
CA PHE A 935 -2.35 4.85 33.91
C PHE A 935 -1.32 3.73 33.83
N GLU A 936 -1.61 2.55 34.37
CA GLU A 936 -0.72 1.38 34.28
C GLU A 936 -1.49 0.10 34.04
N ASP A 937 -1.03 -0.72 33.10
CA ASP A 937 -1.60 -2.05 32.89
C ASP A 937 -0.95 -3.04 33.85
N SER A 938 -1.78 -3.74 34.64
CA SER A 938 -1.34 -4.73 35.63
C SER A 938 -2.39 -5.83 35.76
N VAL A 939 -2.04 -6.93 36.42
CA VAL A 939 -2.95 -8.08 36.68
C VAL A 939 -4.30 -7.62 37.26
N HIS A 940 -5.39 -8.18 36.74
CA HIS A 940 -6.75 -7.89 37.17
C HIS A 940 -6.95 -8.38 38.62
N PRO A 941 -7.53 -7.56 39.52
CA PRO A 941 -7.56 -7.83 40.96
C PRO A 941 -8.36 -9.08 41.37
N ARG A 942 -9.26 -9.57 40.50
CA ARG A 942 -10.07 -10.77 40.74
C ARG A 942 -9.80 -11.92 39.76
N ASP A 943 -8.94 -11.71 38.76
CA ASP A 943 -8.64 -12.73 37.74
C ASP A 943 -7.17 -12.61 37.34
N PRO A 944 -6.27 -13.41 37.94
CA PRO A 944 -4.84 -13.33 37.68
C PRO A 944 -4.44 -13.57 36.22
N THR A 945 -5.34 -14.12 35.39
CA THR A 945 -5.09 -14.42 33.98
C THR A 945 -5.39 -13.26 33.03
N ARG A 946 -5.98 -12.17 33.55
CA ARG A 946 -6.35 -10.98 32.78
C ARG A 946 -5.54 -9.77 33.20
N THR A 947 -5.29 -8.87 32.26
CA THR A 947 -4.73 -7.54 32.52
C THR A 947 -5.86 -6.52 32.69
N SER A 948 -5.64 -5.50 33.50
CA SER A 948 -6.54 -4.36 33.69
C SER A 948 -5.75 -3.07 33.75
N SER A 949 -6.34 -2.00 33.25
CA SER A 949 -5.79 -0.66 33.36
C SER A 949 -6.12 -0.08 34.73
N TRP A 950 -5.07 0.13 35.52
CA TRP A 950 -5.10 0.73 36.85
C TRP A 950 -4.88 2.24 36.76
N VAL A 951 -5.52 2.96 37.68
CA VAL A 951 -5.19 4.35 37.97
C VAL A 951 -4.33 4.40 39.23
N ILE A 952 -3.14 4.95 39.08
CA ILE A 952 -2.19 5.21 40.15
C ILE A 952 -2.30 6.67 40.54
N VAL A 953 -2.42 6.95 41.83
CA VAL A 953 -2.41 8.30 42.41
C VAL A 953 -1.21 8.36 43.34
N GLU A 954 -0.30 9.31 43.14
CA GLU A 954 0.88 9.50 44.01
C GLU A 954 1.68 8.20 44.31
N GLY A 955 1.80 7.31 43.32
CA GLY A 955 2.52 6.04 43.42
C GLY A 955 1.74 4.88 44.07
N LYS A 956 0.47 5.08 44.43
CA LYS A 956 -0.41 4.08 45.03
C LYS A 956 -1.61 3.74 44.14
N LYS A 957 -2.11 2.51 44.22
CA LYS A 957 -3.22 2.02 43.37
C LYS A 957 -4.57 2.55 43.88
N LEU A 958 -5.24 3.39 43.10
CA LEU A 958 -6.61 3.86 43.39
C LEU A 958 -7.69 2.85 42.95
N GLY A 959 -7.42 2.02 41.96
CA GLY A 959 -8.37 1.02 41.45
C GLY A 959 -8.21 0.78 39.96
N THR A 960 -9.09 -0.06 39.39
CA THR A 960 -9.11 -0.35 37.96
C THR A 960 -10.17 0.49 37.26
N LEU A 961 -9.93 0.88 36.00
CA LEU A 961 -10.94 1.55 35.19
C LEU A 961 -12.17 0.67 34.98
N ASP A 962 -13.36 1.27 35.04
CA ASP A 962 -14.60 0.62 34.61
C ASP A 962 -14.47 0.20 33.13
N ALA A 963 -14.95 -1.00 32.80
CA ALA A 963 -14.78 -1.58 31.47
C ALA A 963 -15.31 -0.71 30.32
N ARG A 964 -16.28 0.18 30.60
CA ARG A 964 -16.88 1.09 29.61
C ARG A 964 -16.29 2.50 29.63
N SER A 965 -15.41 2.80 30.58
CA SER A 965 -14.83 4.14 30.69
C SER A 965 -13.84 4.39 29.54
N PRO A 966 -13.94 5.54 28.84
CA PRO A 966 -12.88 5.97 27.95
C PRO A 966 -11.62 6.28 28.78
N HIS A 967 -10.45 5.99 28.24
CA HIS A 967 -9.19 6.28 28.94
C HIS A 967 -8.04 6.54 27.99
N LEU A 968 -6.98 7.15 28.54
CA LEU A 968 -5.70 7.33 27.88
C LEU A 968 -4.89 6.01 27.90
N LEU A 969 -3.84 5.98 27.11
CA LEU A 969 -2.94 4.83 27.01
C LEU A 969 -2.22 4.58 28.34
N ALA A 970 -1.88 3.31 28.60
CA ALA A 970 -0.99 2.97 29.70
C ALA A 970 0.33 3.74 29.61
N GLY A 971 0.84 4.17 30.75
CA GLY A 971 2.00 5.04 30.92
C GLY A 971 1.72 6.54 30.75
N CYS A 972 0.51 6.95 30.37
CA CYS A 972 0.16 8.37 30.39
C CYS A 972 0.06 8.89 31.84
N GLU A 973 0.52 10.11 32.04
CA GLU A 973 0.39 10.85 33.29
C GLU A 973 -0.46 12.10 33.07
N ALA A 974 -1.20 12.51 34.08
CA ALA A 974 -1.98 13.75 34.04
C ALA A 974 -2.25 14.26 35.45
N ILE A 975 -2.76 15.49 35.56
CA ILE A 975 -3.45 15.98 36.75
C ILE A 975 -4.93 15.71 36.55
N ALA A 976 -5.58 15.14 37.57
CA ALA A 976 -7.01 14.88 37.54
C ALA A 976 -7.69 15.29 38.84
N ALA A 977 -8.92 15.80 38.72
CA ALA A 977 -9.83 15.94 39.83
C ALA A 977 -10.47 14.58 40.13
N ILE A 978 -10.36 14.11 41.38
CA ILE A 978 -10.91 12.82 41.82
C ILE A 978 -12.07 13.08 42.76
N THR A 979 -13.21 12.43 42.54
CA THR A 979 -14.39 12.55 43.40
C THR A 979 -14.89 11.17 43.78
N SER A 980 -14.86 10.83 45.07
CA SER A 980 -15.40 9.58 45.58
C SER A 980 -16.94 9.61 45.51
N ALA A 981 -17.53 8.49 45.09
CA ALA A 981 -18.98 8.36 45.10
C ALA A 981 -19.54 8.31 46.52
N PRO A 982 -20.81 8.73 46.73
CA PRO A 982 -21.48 8.51 48.00
C PRO A 982 -21.46 7.02 48.38
N SER A 983 -21.18 6.74 49.65
CA SER A 983 -21.14 5.37 50.12
C SER A 983 -22.52 4.72 50.03
N THR A 984 -22.57 3.52 49.48
CA THR A 984 -23.81 2.72 49.38
C THR A 984 -24.00 1.80 50.58
N SER A 985 -23.07 1.82 51.54
CA SER A 985 -23.09 0.96 52.71
C SER A 985 -22.55 1.68 53.94
N PHE A 986 -22.93 1.23 55.13
CA PHE A 986 -22.34 1.65 56.40
C PHE A 986 -21.67 0.46 57.10
N ILE A 987 -20.63 0.74 57.88
CA ILE A 987 -19.96 -0.24 58.74
C ILE A 987 -20.26 0.10 60.19
N VAL A 988 -20.86 -0.84 60.90
CA VAL A 988 -21.07 -0.79 62.34
C VAL A 988 -19.94 -1.55 63.01
N THR A 989 -19.18 -0.89 63.87
CA THR A 989 -18.12 -1.51 64.67
C THR A 989 -18.58 -1.67 66.12
N SER A 990 -18.41 -2.85 66.71
CA SER A 990 -18.79 -3.10 68.10
C SER A 990 -17.92 -2.29 69.06
N LEU A 991 -18.56 -1.71 70.09
CA LEU A 991 -17.86 -1.03 71.18
C LEU A 991 -17.02 -1.97 72.07
N LYS A 992 -17.33 -3.27 72.07
CA LYS A 992 -16.66 -4.26 72.94
C LYS A 992 -15.47 -4.95 72.26
N ASN A 993 -15.52 -5.06 70.94
CA ASN A 993 -14.45 -5.66 70.16
C ASN A 993 -14.40 -4.99 68.78
N PRO A 994 -13.34 -4.22 68.48
CA PRO A 994 -13.20 -3.51 67.21
C PRO A 994 -13.10 -4.44 65.99
N ASP A 995 -12.80 -5.73 66.17
CA ASP A 995 -12.79 -6.73 65.09
C ASP A 995 -14.20 -7.20 64.71
N HIS A 996 -15.21 -6.95 65.54
CA HIS A 996 -16.59 -7.29 65.25
C HIS A 996 -17.26 -6.16 64.46
N LYS A 997 -17.28 -6.32 63.14
CA LYS A 997 -17.86 -5.35 62.19
C LYS A 997 -19.05 -5.93 61.45
N LEU A 998 -20.05 -5.10 61.22
CA LEU A 998 -21.25 -5.43 60.46
C LEU A 998 -21.44 -4.43 59.33
N GLN A 999 -21.65 -4.92 58.13
CA GLN A 999 -21.92 -4.10 56.96
C GLN A 999 -23.43 -4.03 56.72
N ILE A 1000 -23.92 -2.81 56.50
CA ILE A 1000 -25.30 -2.50 56.16
C ILE A 1000 -25.27 -1.89 54.77
N ASP A 1001 -25.85 -2.58 53.80
CA ASP A 1001 -25.89 -2.21 52.39
C ASP A 1001 -27.17 -1.45 52.02
N SER A 1002 -27.20 -0.91 50.79
CA SER A 1002 -28.35 -0.22 50.18
C SER A 1002 -28.82 1.01 50.97
N VAL A 1003 -27.93 1.63 51.75
CA VAL A 1003 -28.26 2.77 52.63
C VAL A 1003 -28.72 3.99 51.82
N ASN A 1004 -28.27 4.08 50.57
CA ASN A 1004 -28.67 5.08 49.58
C ASN A 1004 -30.15 5.00 49.17
N GLN A 1005 -30.87 3.93 49.53
CA GLN A 1005 -32.30 3.75 49.25
C GLN A 1005 -33.20 4.14 50.44
N TYR A 1006 -32.62 4.51 51.59
CA TYR A 1006 -33.35 4.70 52.84
C TYR A 1006 -33.09 6.06 53.50
N ALA A 1007 -33.60 6.24 54.72
CA ALA A 1007 -33.74 7.54 55.39
C ALA A 1007 -32.44 8.31 55.61
N PHE A 1008 -31.30 7.61 55.62
CA PHE A 1008 -29.99 8.17 55.91
C PHE A 1008 -29.08 8.24 54.66
N ALA A 1009 -29.65 8.19 53.46
CA ALA A 1009 -28.91 8.15 52.19
C ALA A 1009 -27.90 9.29 52.00
N THR A 1010 -28.16 10.48 52.55
CA THR A 1010 -27.29 11.66 52.43
C THR A 1010 -26.45 11.94 53.69
N HIS A 1011 -26.59 11.12 54.74
CA HIS A 1011 -25.93 11.34 56.01
C HIS A 1011 -24.50 10.77 56.01
N GLN A 1012 -23.54 11.53 56.56
CA GLN A 1012 -22.13 11.12 56.68
C GLN A 1012 -21.82 10.79 58.13
N TRP A 1013 -21.70 9.50 58.42
CA TRP A 1013 -21.40 8.97 59.74
C TRP A 1013 -19.88 8.89 59.95
N LEU A 1014 -19.40 9.57 60.99
CA LEU A 1014 -17.97 9.65 61.34
C LEU A 1014 -17.68 9.03 62.71
N GLY A 1015 -18.11 7.79 62.90
CA GLY A 1015 -17.89 7.05 64.15
C GLY A 1015 -18.88 7.45 65.23
N GLU A 1016 -20.11 7.76 64.87
CA GLU A 1016 -21.12 8.11 65.85
C GLU A 1016 -21.66 6.85 66.54
N GLN A 1017 -21.88 6.95 67.83
CA GLN A 1017 -22.44 5.86 68.62
C GLN A 1017 -23.95 5.80 68.42
N VAL A 1018 -24.43 4.74 67.77
CA VAL A 1018 -25.85 4.55 67.46
C VAL A 1018 -26.36 3.24 68.00
N ASN A 1019 -27.63 3.23 68.43
CA ASN A 1019 -28.35 2.00 68.77
C ASN A 1019 -29.04 1.45 67.53
N ILE A 1020 -28.62 0.28 67.08
CA ILE A 1020 -29.12 -0.36 65.87
C ILE A 1020 -30.01 -1.52 66.26
N THR A 1021 -31.25 -1.52 65.75
CA THR A 1021 -32.21 -2.62 65.91
C THR A 1021 -32.34 -3.40 64.60
N LEU A 1022 -32.29 -4.72 64.67
CA LEU A 1022 -32.43 -5.62 63.52
C LEU A 1022 -33.86 -6.17 63.43
N ASP A 1023 -34.41 -6.17 62.22
CA ASP A 1023 -35.76 -6.70 61.93
C ASP A 1023 -35.68 -7.63 60.71
N VAL A 1024 -36.16 -8.85 60.85
CA VAL A 1024 -36.12 -9.88 59.82
C VAL A 1024 -37.47 -9.90 59.12
N ARG A 1025 -37.49 -9.51 57.84
CA ARG A 1025 -38.72 -9.45 57.04
C ARG A 1025 -38.68 -10.39 55.86
N GLN A 1026 -39.78 -11.09 55.64
CA GLN A 1026 -39.99 -11.84 54.41
C GLN A 1026 -40.41 -10.87 53.30
N THR A 1027 -39.50 -10.60 52.37
CA THR A 1027 -39.74 -9.65 51.27
C THR A 1027 -40.37 -10.32 50.04
N GLN A 1028 -40.12 -11.61 49.81
CA GLN A 1028 -40.71 -12.43 48.75
C GLN A 1028 -40.79 -13.90 49.20
N GLU A 1029 -41.85 -14.65 48.88
CA GLU A 1029 -42.06 -16.05 49.35
C GLU A 1029 -40.92 -17.02 48.98
N ARG A 1030 -40.21 -16.78 47.86
CA ARG A 1030 -39.13 -17.66 47.37
C ARG A 1030 -37.71 -17.17 47.69
N LYS A 1031 -37.53 -16.05 48.40
CA LYS A 1031 -36.21 -15.55 48.80
C LYS A 1031 -35.99 -15.70 50.31
N ALA A 1032 -34.73 -15.81 50.71
CA ALA A 1032 -34.37 -15.80 52.12
C ALA A 1032 -34.86 -14.49 52.79
N PRO A 1033 -35.26 -14.53 54.08
CA PRO A 1033 -35.67 -13.35 54.82
C PRO A 1033 -34.58 -12.27 54.77
N THR A 1034 -34.98 -11.03 54.54
CA THR A 1034 -34.08 -9.88 54.48
C THR A 1034 -33.98 -9.26 55.87
N VAL A 1035 -32.75 -9.05 56.36
CA VAL A 1035 -32.52 -8.43 57.68
C VAL A 1035 -32.29 -6.94 57.47
N PHE A 1036 -33.18 -6.12 58.02
CA PHE A 1036 -33.10 -4.67 57.98
C PHE A 1036 -32.50 -4.15 59.28
N ALA A 1037 -31.67 -3.11 59.18
CA ALA A 1037 -31.15 -2.36 60.32
C ALA A 1037 -31.93 -1.05 60.49
N TYR A 1038 -32.24 -0.68 61.73
CA TYR A 1038 -32.99 0.52 62.09
C TYR A 1038 -32.22 1.39 63.07
N ILE A 1039 -32.39 2.70 62.95
CA ILE A 1039 -32.10 3.68 64.01
C ILE A 1039 -33.43 4.32 64.39
N GLY A 1040 -33.87 4.09 65.63
CA GLY A 1040 -35.24 4.44 66.04
C GLY A 1040 -36.28 3.73 65.17
N ASN A 1041 -37.19 4.49 64.54
CA ASN A 1041 -38.23 3.95 63.64
C ASN A 1041 -37.87 4.05 62.14
N GLN A 1042 -36.65 4.47 61.80
CA GLN A 1042 -36.22 4.67 60.42
C GLN A 1042 -35.26 3.57 59.95
N ILE A 1043 -35.43 3.11 58.71
CA ILE A 1043 -34.56 2.11 58.10
C ILE A 1043 -33.21 2.75 57.81
N LEU A 1044 -32.15 2.14 58.34
CA LEU A 1044 -30.77 2.45 58.05
C LEU A 1044 -30.31 1.77 56.74
N GLY A 1045 -30.68 0.51 56.56
CA GLY A 1045 -30.38 -0.27 55.34
C GLY A 1045 -30.59 -1.76 55.53
N VAL A 1046 -30.04 -2.56 54.63
CA VAL A 1046 -30.12 -4.03 54.64
C VAL A 1046 -28.80 -4.61 55.14
N VAL A 1047 -28.83 -5.44 56.19
CA VAL A 1047 -27.62 -6.07 56.72
C VAL A 1047 -27.05 -7.05 55.68
N ASN A 1048 -25.75 -6.91 55.37
CA ASN A 1048 -25.06 -7.75 54.40
C ASN A 1048 -25.12 -9.24 54.81
N LYS A 1049 -25.24 -10.14 53.83
CA LYS A 1049 -25.36 -11.59 54.05
C LYS A 1049 -24.24 -12.17 54.93
N GLN A 1050 -22.99 -11.73 54.77
CA GLN A 1050 -21.88 -12.19 55.60
C GLN A 1050 -22.02 -11.72 57.05
N SER A 1051 -22.46 -10.47 57.24
CA SER A 1051 -22.73 -9.90 58.55
C SER A 1051 -23.93 -10.56 59.24
N VAL A 1052 -24.97 -10.93 58.48
CA VAL A 1052 -26.10 -11.73 58.98
C VAL A 1052 -25.60 -13.09 59.48
N ASN A 1053 -24.84 -13.83 58.66
CA ASN A 1053 -24.31 -15.14 59.05
C ASN A 1053 -23.41 -15.06 60.29
N PHE A 1054 -22.53 -14.06 60.34
CA PHE A 1054 -21.64 -13.80 61.48
C PHE A 1054 -22.42 -13.52 62.77
N LEU A 1055 -23.41 -12.62 62.72
CA LEU A 1055 -24.29 -12.33 63.86
C LEU A 1055 -25.09 -13.54 64.28
N GLN A 1056 -25.70 -14.25 63.33
CA GLN A 1056 -26.60 -15.36 63.59
C GLN A 1056 -25.88 -16.50 64.32
N GLY A 1057 -24.65 -16.83 63.90
CA GLY A 1057 -23.80 -17.82 64.59
C GLY A 1057 -23.47 -17.43 66.03
N ARG A 1058 -23.16 -16.14 66.28
CA ARG A 1058 -22.84 -15.66 67.64
C ARG A 1058 -24.05 -15.51 68.55
N LEU A 1059 -25.19 -15.06 68.01
CA LEU A 1059 -26.43 -14.93 68.76
C LEU A 1059 -26.99 -16.30 69.15
N ALA A 1060 -26.88 -17.30 68.27
CA ALA A 1060 -27.26 -18.67 68.58
C ALA A 1060 -26.44 -19.25 69.75
N ALA A 1061 -25.13 -18.96 69.83
CA ALA A 1061 -24.26 -19.40 70.93
C ALA A 1061 -24.63 -18.82 72.31
N VAL A 1062 -25.47 -17.78 72.36
CA VAL A 1062 -25.98 -17.15 73.60
C VAL A 1062 -27.51 -17.17 73.68
N ASN A 1063 -28.18 -18.07 72.94
CA ASN A 1063 -29.64 -18.23 72.89
C ASN A 1063 -30.43 -16.95 72.58
N ARG A 1064 -29.92 -16.11 71.67
CA ARG A 1064 -30.61 -14.92 71.15
C ARG A 1064 -30.93 -15.08 69.65
N GLN A 1065 -31.97 -14.37 69.19
CA GLN A 1065 -32.37 -14.35 67.78
C GLN A 1065 -32.11 -12.97 67.15
N LEU A 1066 -32.04 -12.90 65.82
CA LEU A 1066 -31.83 -11.66 65.06
C LEU A 1066 -33.04 -10.71 65.15
N GLN A 1067 -34.25 -11.24 65.23
CA GLN A 1067 -35.49 -10.45 65.27
C GLN A 1067 -35.53 -9.57 66.52
N GLY A 1068 -35.63 -8.25 66.34
CA GLY A 1068 -35.67 -7.27 67.42
C GLY A 1068 -34.35 -7.09 68.17
N PHE A 1069 -33.27 -7.76 67.73
CA PHE A 1069 -31.97 -7.64 68.40
C PHE A 1069 -31.44 -6.22 68.26
N SER A 1070 -31.16 -5.58 69.40
CA SER A 1070 -30.62 -4.23 69.45
C SER A 1070 -29.23 -4.22 70.06
N PHE A 1071 -28.33 -3.47 69.47
CA PHE A 1071 -26.97 -3.31 69.96
C PHE A 1071 -26.44 -1.92 69.64
N VAL A 1072 -25.49 -1.47 70.45
CA VAL A 1072 -24.84 -0.18 70.26
C VAL A 1072 -23.49 -0.40 69.59
N GLY A 1073 -23.22 0.37 68.55
CA GLY A 1073 -21.97 0.32 67.80
C GLY A 1073 -21.61 1.69 67.23
N MET A 1074 -20.35 1.80 66.80
CA MET A 1074 -19.83 2.98 66.10
C MET A 1074 -20.17 2.84 64.62
N LEU A 1075 -21.01 3.72 64.11
CA LEU A 1075 -21.41 3.73 62.71
C LEU A 1075 -20.46 4.62 61.91
N ASN A 1076 -19.94 4.08 60.83
CA ASN A 1076 -19.09 4.78 59.88
C ASN A 1076 -19.60 4.54 58.47
N ASN A 1077 -19.37 5.49 57.57
CA ASN A 1077 -19.54 5.23 56.15
C ASN A 1077 -18.59 4.10 55.70
N ALA A 1078 -19.08 3.16 54.91
CA ALA A 1078 -18.18 2.20 54.26
C ALA A 1078 -17.34 2.95 53.21
N PRO A 1079 -16.13 2.46 52.90
CA PRO A 1079 -15.35 2.91 51.74
C PRO A 1079 -16.21 3.06 50.47
N ALA A 1080 -15.99 4.13 49.71
CA ALA A 1080 -16.64 4.33 48.41
C ALA A 1080 -16.29 3.19 47.46
N SER A 1081 -17.26 2.73 46.66
CA SER A 1081 -17.07 1.60 45.75
C SER A 1081 -16.47 1.97 44.39
N TYR A 1082 -16.53 3.24 44.03
CA TYR A 1082 -15.88 3.83 42.87
C TYR A 1082 -15.55 5.31 43.13
N ALA A 1083 -14.67 5.86 42.29
CA ALA A 1083 -14.40 7.29 42.17
C ALA A 1083 -14.54 7.71 40.71
N ASP A 1084 -15.07 8.91 40.49
CA ASP A 1084 -15.09 9.56 39.19
C ASP A 1084 -13.86 10.46 39.05
N ILE A 1085 -13.28 10.49 37.86
CA ILE A 1085 -12.04 11.19 37.53
C ILE A 1085 -12.30 12.13 36.36
N VAL A 1086 -11.83 13.36 36.49
CA VAL A 1086 -11.84 14.37 35.41
C VAL A 1086 -10.41 14.85 35.15
N ILE A 1087 -9.88 14.54 33.98
CA ILE A 1087 -8.52 14.90 33.55
C ILE A 1087 -8.46 16.38 33.15
N ASP A 1088 -7.42 17.08 33.62
CA ASP A 1088 -6.98 18.35 33.07
C ASP A 1088 -6.20 18.11 31.77
N SER A 1089 -6.81 18.43 30.63
CA SER A 1089 -6.24 18.17 29.30
C SER A 1089 -4.89 18.84 29.07
N SER A 1090 -4.62 19.98 29.70
CA SER A 1090 -3.35 20.72 29.58
C SER A 1090 -2.19 20.05 30.29
N SER A 1091 -2.48 19.10 31.19
CA SER A 1091 -1.50 18.43 32.03
C SER A 1091 -1.07 17.05 31.52
N VAL A 1092 -1.69 16.56 30.44
CA VAL A 1092 -1.44 15.21 29.92
C VAL A 1092 -0.02 15.10 29.40
N LYS A 1093 0.70 14.11 29.91
CA LYS A 1093 2.00 13.67 29.43
C LYS A 1093 1.88 12.24 28.91
N PHE A 1094 2.38 12.02 27.71
CA PHE A 1094 2.40 10.68 27.12
C PHE A 1094 3.61 9.90 27.62
N PRO A 1095 3.53 8.56 27.68
CA PRO A 1095 4.67 7.74 28.04
C PRO A 1095 5.85 8.06 27.13
N GLU A 1096 7.03 8.22 27.73
CA GLU A 1096 8.29 8.13 27.00
C GLU A 1096 8.42 6.69 26.53
N ILE A 1097 8.07 6.44 25.27
CA ILE A 1097 8.27 5.13 24.68
C ILE A 1097 9.79 5.00 24.54
N PRO A 1098 10.43 4.00 25.18
CA PRO A 1098 11.86 3.81 25.05
C PRO A 1098 12.19 3.71 23.56
N VAL A 1099 12.87 4.76 23.11
CA VAL A 1099 13.54 4.83 21.84
C VAL A 1099 14.56 3.69 21.92
N GLY A 1100 14.39 2.65 21.11
CA GLY A 1100 15.33 1.52 21.15
C GLY A 1100 16.74 2.09 20.97
N GLU A 1101 17.76 1.46 21.57
CA GLU A 1101 19.15 1.96 21.54
C GLU A 1101 19.72 2.21 20.13
N HIS A 1102 18.96 1.90 19.07
CA HIS A 1102 19.23 2.23 17.66
C HIS A 1102 18.51 3.46 17.09
N GLU A 1103 17.68 4.18 17.85
CA GLU A 1103 17.00 5.41 17.41
C GLU A 1103 17.57 6.69 18.06
N ASN A 1104 18.63 6.59 18.87
CA ASN A 1104 19.33 7.76 19.43
C ASN A 1104 20.33 8.43 18.47
N ASN A 1105 20.12 8.28 17.16
CA ASN A 1105 20.76 9.14 16.18
C ASN A 1105 19.67 9.92 15.45
N SER A 1106 19.04 10.89 16.12
CA SER A 1106 18.74 12.12 15.38
C SER A 1106 20.09 12.57 14.83
N ALA A 1107 20.24 12.64 13.52
CA ALA A 1107 21.49 13.11 12.95
C ALA A 1107 21.64 14.58 13.40
N VAL A 1108 22.55 14.84 14.34
CA VAL A 1108 22.83 16.17 14.88
C VAL A 1108 24.13 16.66 14.29
N ALA A 1109 24.09 17.73 13.51
CA ALA A 1109 25.29 18.43 13.07
C ALA A 1109 25.70 19.45 14.14
N THR A 1110 26.93 19.39 14.62
CA THR A 1110 27.47 20.31 15.61
C THR A 1110 28.31 21.37 14.92
N VAL A 1111 27.99 22.64 15.21
CA VAL A 1111 28.72 23.81 14.73
C VAL A 1111 29.33 24.54 15.91
N VAL A 1112 30.65 24.44 16.05
CA VAL A 1112 31.39 25.23 17.04
C VAL A 1112 31.74 26.56 16.42
N PHE A 1113 31.38 27.66 17.07
CA PHE A 1113 31.69 29.00 16.55
C PHE A 1113 32.46 29.88 17.53
N PHE A 1114 33.26 30.80 16.99
CA PHE A 1114 34.02 31.76 17.79
C PHE A 1114 34.15 33.12 17.11
N SER A 1115 34.01 34.16 17.92
CA SER A 1115 34.20 35.56 17.51
C SER A 1115 35.55 36.12 17.98
N ALA A 1116 35.98 37.22 17.37
CA ALA A 1116 37.20 37.93 17.73
C ALA A 1116 36.95 39.44 17.81
N SER A 1117 37.63 40.13 18.71
CA SER A 1117 37.71 41.60 18.69
C SER A 1117 38.58 42.05 17.52
N ILE A 1118 38.03 42.90 16.68
CA ILE A 1118 38.65 43.39 15.45
C ILE A 1118 38.50 44.91 15.35
N ASP A 1119 39.17 45.54 14.38
CA ASP A 1119 39.04 46.97 14.16
C ASP A 1119 37.58 47.39 13.92
N SER A 1120 37.15 48.46 14.60
CA SER A 1120 35.85 49.09 14.46
C SER A 1120 35.41 49.33 13.00
N GLN A 1121 36.35 49.64 12.09
CA GLN A 1121 36.06 49.86 10.67
C GLN A 1121 35.66 48.57 9.93
N LEU A 1122 36.10 47.41 10.40
CA LEU A 1122 35.83 46.09 9.81
C LEU A 1122 34.73 45.32 10.55
N GLN A 1123 34.24 45.86 11.67
CA GLN A 1123 33.34 45.16 12.58
C GLN A 1123 32.03 44.76 11.93
N ALA A 1124 31.32 45.69 11.30
CA ALA A 1124 30.01 45.43 10.68
C ALA A 1124 30.09 44.36 9.57
N LYS A 1125 31.10 44.44 8.70
CA LYS A 1125 31.29 43.46 7.61
C LYS A 1125 31.64 42.08 8.16
N THR A 1126 32.48 42.01 9.17
CA THR A 1126 32.91 40.75 9.78
C THR A 1126 31.77 40.05 10.51
N GLU A 1127 30.95 40.81 11.25
CA GLU A 1127 29.74 40.27 11.91
C GLU A 1127 28.75 39.72 10.87
N GLN A 1128 28.53 40.45 9.77
CA GLN A 1128 27.69 39.98 8.67
C GLN A 1128 28.20 38.67 8.04
N VAL A 1129 29.51 38.56 7.83
CA VAL A 1129 30.12 37.33 7.28
C VAL A 1129 29.94 36.15 8.23
N LEU A 1130 30.15 36.34 9.54
CA LEU A 1130 29.94 35.27 10.53
C LEU A 1130 28.47 34.83 10.58
N CYS A 1131 27.51 35.75 10.56
CA CYS A 1131 26.09 35.43 10.45
C CYS A 1131 25.78 34.58 9.21
N ASN A 1132 26.37 34.90 8.06
CA ASN A 1132 26.19 34.12 6.83
C ASN A 1132 26.81 32.72 6.94
N MET A 1133 27.95 32.58 7.61
CA MET A 1133 28.56 31.27 7.87
C MET A 1133 27.65 30.38 8.73
N LEU A 1134 27.04 30.95 9.78
CA LEU A 1134 26.09 30.23 10.65
C LEU A 1134 24.84 29.79 9.85
N LYS A 1135 24.26 30.68 9.03
CA LYS A 1135 23.14 30.35 8.13
C LYS A 1135 23.49 29.20 7.18
N ARG A 1136 24.65 29.28 6.51
CA ARG A 1136 25.09 28.25 5.57
C ARG A 1136 25.34 26.90 6.25
N ALA A 1137 25.76 26.88 7.52
CA ALA A 1137 25.90 25.64 8.27
C ALA A 1137 24.54 24.95 8.49
N VAL A 1138 23.47 25.72 8.76
CA VAL A 1138 22.11 25.18 8.83
C VAL A 1138 21.64 24.64 7.48
N ASP A 1139 21.82 25.41 6.40
CA ASP A 1139 21.46 24.95 5.05
C ASP A 1139 22.17 23.65 4.68
N ARG A 1140 23.47 23.56 4.97
CA ARG A 1140 24.26 22.36 4.70
C ARG A 1140 23.76 21.16 5.50
N ALA A 1141 23.37 21.35 6.76
CA ALA A 1141 22.82 20.28 7.57
C ALA A 1141 21.49 19.76 7.00
N VAL A 1142 20.62 20.66 6.53
CA VAL A 1142 19.38 20.30 5.81
C VAL A 1142 19.69 19.52 4.52
N GLU A 1143 20.62 20.03 3.70
CA GLU A 1143 21.06 19.38 2.45
C GLU A 1143 21.58 17.95 2.68
N ARG A 1144 22.13 17.68 3.86
CA ARG A 1144 22.74 16.41 4.24
C ARG A 1144 21.82 15.50 5.06
N GLY A 1145 20.57 15.91 5.29
CA GLY A 1145 19.55 15.11 5.97
C GLY A 1145 19.72 15.02 7.48
N TYR A 1146 20.33 16.04 8.11
CA TYR A 1146 20.37 16.15 9.57
C TYR A 1146 19.02 16.67 10.09
N ASP A 1147 18.57 16.10 11.22
CA ASP A 1147 17.31 16.50 11.86
C ASP A 1147 17.52 17.69 12.81
N THR A 1148 18.74 17.91 13.27
CA THR A 1148 19.09 18.94 14.24
C THR A 1148 20.45 19.56 13.94
N VAL A 1149 20.58 20.89 14.14
CA VAL A 1149 21.87 21.60 14.17
C VAL A 1149 22.08 22.18 15.56
N SER A 1150 23.22 21.87 16.16
CA SER A 1150 23.57 22.32 17.50
C SER A 1150 24.75 23.30 17.45
N PHE A 1151 24.53 24.53 17.90
CA PHE A 1151 25.54 25.58 17.95
C PHE A 1151 26.20 25.65 19.33
N VAL A 1152 27.53 25.73 19.36
CA VAL A 1152 28.35 25.83 20.58
C VAL A 1152 29.28 27.04 20.45
N ASP A 1153 29.24 27.97 21.41
CA ASP A 1153 30.08 29.17 21.41
C ASP A 1153 31.38 28.93 22.20
N VAL A 1154 32.53 29.22 21.60
CA VAL A 1154 33.85 29.20 22.27
C VAL A 1154 34.57 30.56 22.19
N SER A 1155 33.82 31.63 21.96
CA SER A 1155 34.35 33.00 21.92
C SER A 1155 35.00 33.39 23.26
N LEU A 1156 36.19 33.99 23.20
CA LEU A 1156 36.96 34.42 24.38
C LEU A 1156 36.28 35.56 25.17
N HIS A 1157 35.32 36.26 24.55
CA HIS A 1157 34.50 37.31 25.15
C HIS A 1157 33.05 37.15 24.66
N SER A 1158 32.25 36.30 25.31
CA SER A 1158 30.83 36.14 24.95
C SER A 1158 30.00 37.27 25.55
N ASP A 1159 29.65 38.25 24.72
CA ASP A 1159 28.62 39.21 25.10
C ASP A 1159 27.25 38.58 24.81
N LYS A 1160 26.39 38.46 25.84
CA LYS A 1160 25.05 37.82 25.72
C LYS A 1160 24.12 38.54 24.74
N SER A 1161 24.54 39.69 24.20
CA SER A 1161 23.82 40.51 23.22
C SER A 1161 24.36 40.41 21.79
N SER A 1162 25.30 39.49 21.51
CA SER A 1162 25.96 39.40 20.20
C SER A 1162 25.00 39.10 19.03
N GLN A 1163 25.24 39.71 17.88
CA GLN A 1163 24.44 39.56 16.66
C GLN A 1163 24.38 38.10 16.16
N ASN A 1164 25.38 37.27 16.52
CA ASN A 1164 25.44 35.85 16.21
C ASN A 1164 24.35 35.05 16.93
N LEU A 1165 24.13 35.33 18.22
CA LEU A 1165 23.09 34.67 19.02
C LEU A 1165 21.70 35.01 18.49
N LYS A 1166 21.45 36.30 18.18
CA LYS A 1166 20.20 36.74 17.53
C LYS A 1166 19.96 36.02 16.20
N THR A 1167 21.03 35.77 15.43
CA THR A 1167 20.94 35.05 14.16
C THR A 1167 20.55 33.58 14.37
N ILE A 1168 21.11 32.92 15.39
CA ILE A 1168 20.77 31.53 15.73
C ILE A 1168 19.33 31.44 16.26
N GLU A 1169 18.90 32.35 17.12
CA GLU A 1169 17.52 32.43 17.63
C GLU A 1169 16.50 32.68 16.51
N MET A 1170 16.83 33.58 15.59
CA MET A 1170 16.03 33.83 14.38
C MET A 1170 15.93 32.55 13.53
N LEU A 1171 17.05 31.87 13.27
CA LEU A 1171 17.06 30.62 12.50
C LEU A 1171 16.24 29.51 13.18
N ALA A 1172 16.27 29.42 14.51
CA ALA A 1172 15.44 28.47 15.26
C ALA A 1172 13.94 28.74 15.16
N THR A 1173 13.55 29.98 14.89
CA THR A 1173 12.15 30.36 14.72
C THR A 1173 11.68 30.22 13.27
N GLU A 1174 12.53 30.59 12.30
CA GLU A 1174 12.17 30.62 10.87
C GLU A 1174 12.23 29.24 10.20
N ARG A 1175 13.14 28.35 10.62
CA ARG A 1175 13.35 27.05 9.99
C ARG A 1175 12.44 25.99 10.60
N LYS A 1176 11.37 25.64 9.87
CA LYS A 1176 10.44 24.54 10.26
C LYS A 1176 10.90 23.15 9.84
N ASN A 1177 11.92 23.08 8.98
CA ASN A 1177 12.41 21.84 8.36
C ASN A 1177 13.63 21.22 9.07
N ILE A 1178 14.18 21.89 10.09
CA ILE A 1178 15.30 21.38 10.89
C ILE A 1178 15.25 22.01 12.28
N LYS A 1179 15.56 21.25 13.33
CA LYS A 1179 15.63 21.79 14.69
C LYS A 1179 16.95 22.53 14.88
N VAL A 1180 16.92 23.81 15.26
CA VAL A 1180 18.14 24.58 15.56
C VAL A 1180 18.24 24.78 17.08
N GLU A 1181 19.35 24.35 17.66
CA GLU A 1181 19.61 24.42 19.09
C GLU A 1181 20.88 25.21 19.39
N PHE A 1182 20.87 26.00 20.46
CA PHE A 1182 22.06 26.65 21.01
C PHE A 1182 22.41 26.03 22.36
N LYS A 1183 23.60 25.41 22.48
CA LYS A 1183 24.05 24.71 23.70
C LYS A 1183 24.76 25.59 24.71
N GLY A 1184 24.93 26.88 24.43
CA GLY A 1184 25.63 27.82 25.31
C GLY A 1184 27.12 27.94 25.00
N THR A 1185 27.83 28.59 25.92
CA THR A 1185 29.29 28.76 25.87
C THR A 1185 29.97 27.55 26.52
N ALA A 1186 30.97 26.97 25.87
CA ALA A 1186 31.74 25.83 26.37
C ALA A 1186 33.24 26.12 26.36
N SER A 1187 34.04 25.32 27.10
CA SER A 1187 35.49 25.34 26.94
C SER A 1187 35.87 24.84 25.54
N LEU A 1188 37.04 25.24 25.02
CA LEU A 1188 37.50 24.80 23.71
C LEU A 1188 37.62 23.26 23.63
N GLU A 1189 38.10 22.63 24.71
CA GLU A 1189 38.27 21.19 24.78
C GLU A 1189 36.92 20.45 24.74
N ASP A 1190 35.93 20.91 25.51
CA ASP A 1190 34.59 20.33 25.54
C ASP A 1190 33.87 20.51 24.20
N ALA A 1191 33.98 21.69 23.59
CA ALA A 1191 33.36 22.00 22.32
C ALA A 1191 33.91 21.13 21.18
N ILE A 1192 35.23 20.91 21.15
CA ILE A 1192 35.86 20.05 20.14
C ILE A 1192 35.49 18.58 20.34
N ALA A 1193 35.27 18.13 21.58
CA ALA A 1193 34.80 16.78 21.88
C ALA A 1193 33.38 16.50 21.36
N LEU A 1194 32.55 17.54 21.21
CA LEU A 1194 31.20 17.43 20.66
C LEU A 1194 31.16 17.24 19.13
N LEU A 1195 32.25 17.55 18.42
CA LEU A 1195 32.35 17.38 16.96
C LEU A 1195 32.61 15.90 16.61
N THR A 1196 31.57 15.10 16.47
CA THR A 1196 31.64 13.63 16.26
C THR A 1196 31.16 13.17 14.88
N GLN A 1197 30.37 13.98 14.18
CA GLN A 1197 29.80 13.64 12.86
C GLN A 1197 30.69 14.11 11.70
N PRO A 1198 30.58 13.50 10.50
CA PRO A 1198 31.38 13.87 9.33
C PRO A 1198 31.20 15.32 8.86
N ASP A 1199 30.02 15.92 9.08
CA ASP A 1199 29.71 17.30 8.67
C ASP A 1199 29.85 18.33 9.79
N ASP A 1200 30.37 17.93 10.95
CA ASP A 1200 30.65 18.83 12.07
C ASP A 1200 31.79 19.80 11.70
N ILE A 1201 31.62 21.07 12.07
CA ILE A 1201 32.52 22.13 11.59
C ILE A 1201 32.78 23.19 12.67
N VAL A 1202 34.00 23.74 12.64
CA VAL A 1202 34.36 24.93 13.39
C VAL A 1202 34.34 26.15 12.46
N VAL A 1203 33.58 27.19 12.83
CA VAL A 1203 33.46 28.45 12.08
C VAL A 1203 33.83 29.65 12.94
N GLY A 1204 34.51 30.66 12.40
CA GLY A 1204 34.82 31.83 13.24
C GLY A 1204 35.65 32.90 12.58
N ILE A 1205 36.14 33.84 13.39
CA ILE A 1205 36.96 34.97 12.94
C ILE A 1205 38.41 34.76 13.36
N ARG A 1206 39.34 34.74 12.38
CA ARG A 1206 40.77 34.66 12.63
C ARG A 1206 41.28 36.02 13.12
N SER A 1207 41.98 36.00 14.25
CA SER A 1207 42.72 37.12 14.83
C SER A 1207 43.94 36.59 15.59
N PRO A 1208 44.90 37.44 16.00
CA PRO A 1208 45.99 37.00 16.87
C PRO A 1208 45.53 36.33 18.17
N LYS A 1209 44.32 36.64 18.67
CA LYS A 1209 43.76 36.05 19.90
C LYS A 1209 43.03 34.73 19.66
N THR A 1210 42.50 34.50 18.47
CA THR A 1210 41.69 33.31 18.14
C THR A 1210 42.45 32.27 17.33
N ILE A 1211 43.70 32.55 16.92
CA ILE A 1211 44.53 31.61 16.20
C ILE A 1211 44.74 30.29 16.94
N GLY A 1212 44.83 30.34 18.27
CA GLY A 1212 44.94 29.14 19.11
C GLY A 1212 43.74 28.19 18.99
N ILE A 1213 42.53 28.72 18.76
CA ILE A 1213 41.31 27.92 18.55
C ILE A 1213 41.42 27.16 17.22
N ILE A 1214 41.86 27.84 16.17
CA ILE A 1214 42.03 27.27 14.82
C ILE A 1214 43.10 26.19 14.83
N ASP A 1215 44.26 26.47 15.43
CA ASP A 1215 45.37 25.51 15.48
C ASP A 1215 45.00 24.27 16.32
N PHE A 1216 44.30 24.46 17.44
CA PHE A 1216 43.83 23.38 18.31
C PHE A 1216 42.78 22.49 17.63
N ALA A 1217 41.77 23.08 16.98
CA ALA A 1217 40.78 22.31 16.22
C ALA A 1217 41.45 21.54 15.06
N SER A 1218 42.46 22.16 14.43
CA SER A 1218 43.14 21.61 13.26
C SER A 1218 44.01 20.41 13.64
N SER A 1219 44.69 20.44 14.79
CA SER A 1219 45.50 19.34 15.29
C SER A 1219 44.67 18.10 15.65
N HIS A 1220 43.38 18.30 15.97
CA HIS A 1220 42.39 17.23 16.19
C HIS A 1220 41.65 16.80 14.91
N ARG A 1221 42.16 17.18 13.73
CA ARG A 1221 41.62 16.84 12.40
C ARG A 1221 40.15 17.28 12.18
N LYS A 1222 39.69 18.32 12.87
CA LYS A 1222 38.34 18.87 12.67
C LYS A 1222 38.31 19.84 11.49
N ALA A 1223 37.21 19.84 10.74
CA ALA A 1223 36.99 20.74 9.62
C ALA A 1223 36.80 22.18 10.13
N ILE A 1224 37.51 23.14 9.52
CA ILE A 1224 37.53 24.54 9.97
C ILE A 1224 37.37 25.48 8.77
N ALA A 1225 36.54 26.50 8.95
CA ALA A 1225 36.49 27.68 8.11
C ALA A 1225 36.55 28.95 8.98
N ALA A 1226 37.61 29.74 8.87
CA ALA A 1226 37.75 31.00 9.61
C ALA A 1226 37.92 32.18 8.66
N TYR A 1227 37.12 33.24 8.84
CA TYR A 1227 37.22 34.47 8.05
C TYR A 1227 38.38 35.34 8.56
N ILE A 1228 39.15 35.93 7.65
CA ILE A 1228 40.30 36.82 7.94
C ILE A 1228 39.91 38.26 7.55
N PRO A 1229 39.45 39.09 8.51
CA PRO A 1229 38.91 40.42 8.25
C PRO A 1229 39.83 41.34 7.44
N GLU A 1230 41.14 41.27 7.70
CA GLU A 1230 42.14 42.16 7.09
C GLU A 1230 42.35 41.89 5.60
N THR A 1231 42.03 40.68 5.15
CA THR A 1231 42.27 40.24 3.75
C THR A 1231 41.00 39.92 2.99
N GLY A 1232 39.86 39.81 3.68
CA GLY A 1232 38.59 39.37 3.10
C GLY A 1232 38.55 37.89 2.69
N LYS A 1233 39.57 37.09 3.03
CA LYS A 1233 39.69 35.68 2.65
C LYS A 1233 39.30 34.73 3.78
N PHE A 1234 39.12 33.46 3.44
CA PHE A 1234 38.88 32.38 4.41
C PHE A 1234 40.11 31.49 4.57
N GLU A 1235 40.49 31.21 5.81
CA GLU A 1235 41.35 30.09 6.15
C GLU A 1235 40.51 28.81 6.25
N ARG A 1236 40.94 27.78 5.53
CA ARG A 1236 40.26 26.50 5.42
C ARG A 1236 41.23 25.39 5.78
N ARG A 1237 40.91 24.57 6.79
CA ARG A 1237 41.74 23.43 7.22
C ARG A 1237 40.88 22.19 7.39
N ASN A 1238 41.42 21.02 7.02
CA ASN A 1238 40.78 19.71 7.13
C ASN A 1238 39.36 19.61 6.53
N LEU A 1239 39.00 20.49 5.58
CA LEU A 1239 37.76 20.37 4.84
C LEU A 1239 37.90 19.27 3.77
N PRO A 1240 36.88 18.43 3.55
CA PRO A 1240 36.90 17.45 2.47
C PRO A 1240 37.12 18.14 1.13
N SER A 1241 37.85 17.48 0.22
CA SER A 1241 38.22 18.04 -1.08
C SER A 1241 36.99 18.51 -1.86
N ILE A 1242 37.06 19.75 -2.34
CA ILE A 1242 35.98 20.41 -3.09
C ILE A 1242 35.74 19.62 -4.37
N GLN A 1243 34.51 19.12 -4.56
CA GLN A 1243 34.05 18.63 -5.86
C GLN A 1243 34.04 19.82 -6.86
N PRO A 1244 34.55 19.67 -8.10
CA PRO A 1244 34.64 20.77 -9.06
C PRO A 1244 33.31 21.44 -9.44
N ASN A 1245 32.16 20.82 -9.12
CA ASN A 1245 30.82 21.26 -9.52
C ASN A 1245 30.23 22.44 -8.72
N MET A 1246 31.00 23.16 -7.90
CA MET A 1246 30.51 24.33 -7.15
C MET A 1246 31.18 25.67 -7.53
N VAL A 1247 31.92 25.73 -8.64
CA VAL A 1247 32.55 26.99 -9.08
C VAL A 1247 31.62 27.85 -9.96
N ALA A 1248 30.51 27.29 -10.48
CA ALA A 1248 29.64 28.04 -11.40
C ALA A 1248 28.44 28.77 -10.73
N ALA A 1249 28.15 28.52 -9.44
CA ALA A 1249 26.97 29.08 -8.76
C ALA A 1249 27.26 29.97 -7.54
N ASN A 1250 28.54 30.24 -7.22
CA ASN A 1250 28.94 30.96 -6.01
C ASN A 1250 29.94 32.11 -6.24
N ASN A 1251 29.92 32.72 -7.43
CA ASN A 1251 30.71 33.95 -7.67
C ASN A 1251 30.01 35.24 -7.18
N ASP A 1252 28.81 35.14 -6.59
CA ASP A 1252 28.01 36.32 -6.20
C ASP A 1252 28.29 36.83 -4.77
N ILE A 1253 29.33 36.36 -4.08
CA ILE A 1253 29.71 36.86 -2.74
C ILE A 1253 31.13 37.48 -2.72
N GLU A 1254 31.90 37.38 -3.82
CA GLU A 1254 33.22 38.05 -3.95
C GLU A 1254 33.19 39.34 -4.80
N ARG A 1255 32.03 39.74 -5.33
CA ARG A 1255 31.84 41.03 -6.01
C ARG A 1255 30.64 41.76 -5.40
N ASP A 1256 30.91 42.59 -4.40
CA ASP A 1256 30.28 43.90 -4.28
C ASP A 1256 31.01 44.70 -3.22
N GLY A 1257 31.85 45.59 -3.74
CA GLY A 1257 32.74 46.47 -3.00
C GLY A 1257 33.27 47.54 -3.94
N SER A 1258 32.37 48.14 -4.74
CA SER A 1258 32.62 49.37 -5.50
C SER A 1258 31.31 49.86 -6.15
N TYR A 1259 30.79 50.95 -5.58
CA TYR A 1259 29.60 51.76 -5.96
C TYR A 1259 28.21 51.18 -5.70
#